data_AF-A0A353KYU5-F1
#
_entry.id   AF-A0A353KYU5-F1
#
_cell.length_a   1.000
_cell.length_b   1.000
_cell.length_c   1.000
_cell.angle_alpha   90.00
_cell.angle_beta   90.00
_cell.angle_gamma   90.00
#
_symmetry.space_group_name_H-M   'P 1'
#
loop_
_entity.id
_entity.type
_entity.pdbx_description
1 polymer ?
#
loop_
_entity_poly.entity_id
_entity_poly.type
_entity_poly.pdbx_seq_one_letter_code
_entity_poly.pdbx_strand_id
1 'polypeptide(L)'
;MNFNDNLDALTTIRFVNGTNRSIFLTGKAGTGKTTLLRNIVQNTHKNTIIVAPTGIAALNAGGVTIHSMFQVPFGAFVPATNLLDLQTASFQIHTLNQLPKKVQLNSAKRNMILQLELLIIDEVSMLRADLLDAIDTILRYVRRKRNQAFGGVQVLFIGDMLQLPPIVKDDEWNYLKQFYKSMYFFDAQVFAEQKPIVIELGKIYRQSDLQFVSILNNLRNNVFEPEDIRVLNSHYQPNFKKSEKDSYIFLTTHNRKADAINSDELRKLKSETFTYKAEIRDEFPEHIYPIEYSMELKEGSQIMFIKNDYSGGQNYYNGKIGKIHKLTSDSVQVIFSETGNIVNVDKYTWENKRFVLNKTTGLIEETTNGTFTHFPLKLAWAVTVHKSQGLTFKQAIIDVSEAFAPGQIYVALSRLESLEGLVLSEKIIAKAPEQSARLLNFTNRKLEQIDLDKEYNQSAVEYLHSVVLESFDLHSLKQEFLYHLESYDKDENRSAKQSFFEQAKEINIKLLPIIEVAEKFQKQLSQIIVNKGTNEQLKDRIKSAINYFEPLIQEISKDIFAIISEIDGVRGVKQYNNELRNLESLFFNRLQKMKKAMLLIDAIINNSNIKKENLLPQALVNERQDLTAVKAKSKRPKKAKEQKIKIPKAEKRESKEVTFELYSQGKNIKEIVSERGLSAMTIELHLSYFVAEGLIDVSEFVEKQKLKTITNKIKELKTKSLKEIKESLSDDFSYTEIKFAMAHLEFSGQLYNEVI
;
A
#
# COMPACT_ATOMS: atom_id res chain seq x y z
N MET A 1 -21.16 1.02 14.88
CA MET A 1 -21.14 2.11 15.88
C MET A 1 -21.65 3.36 15.20
N ASN A 2 -22.57 4.09 15.83
CA ASN A 2 -22.94 5.44 15.39
C ASN A 2 -22.00 6.43 16.10
N PHE A 3 -21.26 7.25 15.34
CA PHE A 3 -20.31 8.22 15.89
C PHE A 3 -20.93 9.61 16.10
N ASN A 4 -22.22 9.79 15.83
CA ASN A 4 -22.88 11.09 15.90
C ASN A 4 -22.79 11.76 17.28
N ASP A 5 -22.58 11.00 18.35
CA ASP A 5 -22.48 11.52 19.73
C ASP A 5 -21.05 11.50 20.30
N ASN A 6 -20.04 11.17 19.49
CA ASN A 6 -18.64 11.13 19.93
C ASN A 6 -17.89 12.36 19.45
N LEU A 7 -17.73 13.35 20.34
CA LEU A 7 -17.08 14.64 20.02
C LEU A 7 -15.65 14.49 19.50
N ASP A 8 -14.85 13.56 20.04
CA ASP A 8 -13.47 13.31 19.61
C ASP A 8 -13.42 12.79 18.17
N ALA A 9 -14.35 11.88 17.84
CA ALA A 9 -14.49 11.33 16.50
C ALA A 9 -14.95 12.41 15.49
N LEU A 10 -15.95 13.22 15.85
CA LEU A 10 -16.44 14.32 15.02
C LEU A 10 -15.35 15.38 14.79
N THR A 11 -14.59 15.72 15.82
CA THR A 11 -13.46 16.65 15.74
C THR A 11 -12.39 16.12 14.79
N THR A 12 -12.06 14.83 14.89
CA THR A 12 -11.11 14.19 13.96
C THR A 12 -11.59 14.27 12.51
N ILE A 13 -12.85 13.92 12.24
CA ILE A 13 -13.46 13.99 10.90
C ILE A 13 -13.43 15.43 10.35
N ARG A 14 -13.73 16.41 11.20
CA ARG A 14 -13.69 17.83 10.88
C ARG A 14 -12.28 18.27 10.47
N PHE A 15 -11.24 17.97 11.26
CA PHE A 15 -9.85 18.29 10.91
C PHE A 15 -9.38 17.58 9.62
N VAL A 16 -9.74 16.31 9.43
CA VAL A 16 -9.39 15.55 8.21
C VAL A 16 -9.98 16.21 6.98
N ASN A 17 -11.24 16.65 7.01
CA ASN A 17 -11.88 17.21 5.83
C ASN A 17 -11.63 18.72 5.64
N GLY A 18 -11.44 19.46 6.72
CA GLY A 18 -11.39 20.92 6.70
C GLY A 18 -10.00 21.54 6.72
N THR A 19 -8.92 20.77 6.93
CA THR A 19 -7.56 21.32 7.07
C THR A 19 -6.52 20.47 6.33
N ASN A 20 -5.27 20.90 6.26
CA ASN A 20 -4.11 20.07 5.88
C ASN A 20 -3.22 19.70 7.09
N ARG A 21 -3.70 19.87 8.33
CA ARG A 21 -2.92 19.58 9.55
C ARG A 21 -2.86 18.09 9.78
N SER A 22 -1.67 17.54 9.95
CA SER A 22 -1.51 16.14 10.34
C SER A 22 -2.07 15.90 11.75
N ILE A 23 -2.65 14.72 11.97
CA ILE A 23 -3.37 14.36 13.19
C ILE A 23 -2.77 13.07 13.74
N PHE A 24 -2.54 13.01 15.04
CA PHE A 24 -2.30 11.78 15.77
C PHE A 24 -3.54 11.41 16.58
N LEU A 25 -4.30 10.47 16.03
CA LEU A 25 -5.47 9.89 16.67
C LEU A 25 -5.01 8.73 17.57
N THR A 26 -5.11 8.94 18.86
CA THR A 26 -4.80 7.92 19.87
C THR A 26 -6.03 7.54 20.68
N GLY A 27 -5.85 6.59 21.57
CA GLY A 27 -6.90 6.10 22.46
C GLY A 27 -6.58 4.70 22.92
N LYS A 28 -7.14 4.36 24.09
CA LYS A 28 -6.98 3.05 24.72
C LYS A 28 -7.45 1.91 23.81
N ALA A 29 -7.10 0.68 24.17
CA ALA A 29 -7.69 -0.50 23.54
C ALA A 29 -9.23 -0.45 23.61
N GLY A 30 -9.91 -0.78 22.51
CA GLY A 30 -11.38 -0.84 22.49
C GLY A 30 -12.13 0.49 22.33
N THR A 31 -11.45 1.59 21.96
CA THR A 31 -12.09 2.91 21.74
C THR A 31 -12.68 3.15 20.35
N GLY A 32 -12.63 2.15 19.45
CA GLY A 32 -13.25 2.24 18.11
C GLY A 32 -12.38 2.86 17.00
N LYS A 33 -11.06 3.01 17.20
CA LYS A 33 -10.10 3.57 16.20
C LYS A 33 -10.28 3.03 14.77
N THR A 34 -10.25 1.71 14.58
CA THR A 34 -10.40 1.09 13.24
C THR A 34 -11.78 1.34 12.64
N THR A 35 -12.82 1.44 13.48
CA THR A 35 -14.18 1.77 13.02
C THR A 35 -14.27 3.23 12.56
N LEU A 36 -13.59 4.15 13.24
CA LEU A 36 -13.47 5.55 12.82
C LEU A 36 -12.65 5.70 11.54
N LEU A 37 -11.54 4.96 11.40
CA LEU A 37 -10.76 4.91 10.14
C LEU A 37 -11.66 4.58 8.95
N ARG A 38 -12.48 3.52 9.05
CA ARG A 38 -13.38 3.11 7.96
C ARG A 38 -14.40 4.20 7.64
N ASN A 39 -14.95 4.85 8.67
CA ASN A 39 -15.88 5.96 8.48
C ASN A 39 -15.22 7.15 7.77
N ILE A 40 -14.00 7.53 8.16
CA ILE A 40 -13.23 8.61 7.50
C ILE A 40 -13.01 8.28 6.02
N VAL A 41 -12.55 7.07 5.71
CA VAL A 41 -12.26 6.66 4.32
C VAL A 41 -13.51 6.70 3.43
N GLN A 42 -14.67 6.33 3.98
CA GLN A 42 -15.94 6.36 3.26
C GLN A 42 -16.45 7.79 3.00
N ASN A 43 -16.20 8.72 3.92
CA ASN A 43 -16.82 10.05 3.89
C ASN A 43 -15.86 11.18 3.45
N THR A 44 -14.55 10.93 3.44
CA THR A 44 -13.55 11.95 3.08
C THR A 44 -13.59 12.28 1.59
N HIS A 45 -13.45 13.57 1.28
CA HIS A 45 -13.29 14.05 -0.09
C HIS A 45 -11.88 13.89 -0.64
N LYS A 46 -10.92 13.59 0.23
CA LYS A 46 -9.51 13.56 -0.11
C LYS A 46 -9.14 12.27 -0.80
N ASN A 47 -8.28 12.38 -1.81
CA ASN A 47 -7.59 11.22 -2.36
C ASN A 47 -6.74 10.58 -1.27
N THR A 48 -7.19 9.41 -0.81
CA THR A 48 -6.73 8.79 0.43
C THR A 48 -6.04 7.46 0.15
N ILE A 49 -4.93 7.20 0.83
CA ILE A 49 -4.26 5.90 0.87
C ILE A 49 -4.08 5.48 2.32
N ILE A 50 -4.37 4.21 2.60
CA ILE A 50 -4.19 3.60 3.91
C ILE A 50 -2.92 2.74 3.86
N VAL A 51 -2.01 2.96 4.81
CA VAL A 51 -0.82 2.15 4.99
C VAL A 51 -0.68 1.65 6.42
N ALA A 52 0.05 0.56 6.59
CA ALA A 52 0.47 0.08 7.91
C ALA A 52 1.91 -0.48 7.88
N PRO A 53 2.61 -0.56 9.02
CA PRO A 53 3.95 -1.13 9.10
C PRO A 53 4.03 -2.63 8.77
N THR A 54 2.97 -3.40 9.05
CA THR A 54 2.95 -4.86 8.86
C THR A 54 1.84 -5.32 7.90
N GLY A 55 2.02 -6.48 7.26
CA GLY A 55 1.06 -7.02 6.28
C GLY A 55 -0.32 -7.29 6.88
N ILE A 56 -0.38 -7.86 8.09
CA ILE A 56 -1.65 -8.16 8.77
C ILE A 56 -2.38 -6.87 9.16
N ALA A 57 -1.65 -5.86 9.68
CA ALA A 57 -2.24 -4.56 10.00
C ALA A 57 -2.80 -3.88 8.74
N ALA A 58 -2.04 -3.92 7.64
CA ALA A 58 -2.47 -3.37 6.35
C ALA A 58 -3.75 -4.06 5.85
N LEU A 59 -3.78 -5.39 5.86
CA LEU A 59 -4.94 -6.18 5.46
C LEU A 59 -6.19 -5.87 6.32
N ASN A 60 -6.01 -5.71 7.63
CA ASN A 60 -7.11 -5.41 8.57
C ASN A 60 -7.66 -3.98 8.41
N ALA A 61 -6.78 -3.02 8.13
CA ALA A 61 -7.13 -1.63 7.85
C ALA A 61 -7.72 -1.44 6.44
N GLY A 62 -7.61 -2.44 5.55
CA GLY A 62 -7.99 -2.33 4.14
C GLY A 62 -6.98 -1.52 3.33
N GLY A 63 -5.72 -1.47 3.77
CA GLY A 63 -4.63 -0.76 3.14
C GLY A 63 -3.52 -1.67 2.61
N VAL A 64 -2.36 -1.08 2.33
CA VAL A 64 -1.14 -1.76 1.89
C VAL A 64 0.00 -1.53 2.88
N THR A 65 1.10 -2.26 2.78
CA THR A 65 2.26 -1.98 3.64
C THR A 65 2.97 -0.69 3.21
N ILE A 66 3.61 0.01 4.16
CA ILE A 66 4.43 1.20 3.88
C ILE A 66 5.48 0.90 2.80
N HIS A 67 6.20 -0.23 2.95
CA HIS A 67 7.23 -0.64 2.00
C HIS A 67 6.65 -0.87 0.60
N SER A 68 5.52 -1.55 0.48
CA SER A 68 4.85 -1.75 -0.81
C SER A 68 4.41 -0.42 -1.43
N MET A 69 3.75 0.45 -0.67
CA MET A 69 3.23 1.72 -1.19
C MET A 69 4.35 2.62 -1.74
N PHE A 70 5.37 2.85 -0.92
CA PHE A 70 6.43 3.82 -1.23
C PHE A 70 7.67 3.20 -1.89
N GLN A 71 7.71 1.87 -2.08
CA GLN A 71 8.88 1.15 -2.57
C GLN A 71 10.13 1.45 -1.74
N VAL A 72 9.95 1.60 -0.41
CA VAL A 72 11.04 1.85 0.52
C VAL A 72 11.78 0.54 0.76
N PRO A 73 13.09 0.45 0.43
CA PRO A 73 13.89 -0.74 0.70
C PRO A 73 14.01 -0.98 2.21
N PHE A 74 14.15 -2.25 2.60
CA PHE A 74 14.43 -2.61 3.99
C PHE A 74 15.78 -2.05 4.45
N GLY A 75 15.91 -1.83 5.76
CA GLY A 75 17.11 -1.26 6.38
C GLY A 75 16.84 0.08 7.07
N ALA A 76 17.92 0.75 7.46
CA ALA A 76 17.87 2.01 8.19
C ALA A 76 17.87 3.21 7.23
N PHE A 77 17.07 4.24 7.56
CA PHE A 77 17.12 5.52 6.86
C PHE A 77 17.89 6.56 7.66
N VAL A 78 18.81 7.25 6.99
CA VAL A 78 19.69 8.24 7.62
C VAL A 78 19.48 9.60 6.96
N PRO A 79 19.11 10.64 7.74
CA PRO A 79 18.87 11.98 7.24
C PRO A 79 20.18 12.76 7.01
N ALA A 80 21.16 12.13 6.34
CA ALA A 80 22.45 12.71 5.98
C ALA A 80 22.65 12.69 4.46
N THR A 81 23.47 13.61 3.94
CA THR A 81 23.73 13.73 2.50
C THR A 81 24.89 12.85 2.02
N ASN A 82 25.92 12.66 2.85
CA ASN A 82 27.09 11.84 2.56
C ASN A 82 27.39 10.87 3.73
N LEU A 83 27.72 9.62 3.39
CA LEU A 83 28.28 8.62 4.32
C LEU A 83 29.81 8.70 4.26
N LEU A 84 30.40 9.84 4.64
CA LEU A 84 31.85 10.00 4.57
C LEU A 84 32.59 9.45 5.79
N ASP A 85 31.89 9.14 6.90
CA ASP A 85 32.56 8.86 8.18
C ASP A 85 32.12 7.61 8.96
N LEU A 86 31.33 6.69 8.40
CA LEU A 86 30.83 5.56 9.23
C LEU A 86 30.99 4.19 8.55
N GLN A 87 31.79 3.38 9.24
CA GLN A 87 32.20 2.00 8.98
C GLN A 87 31.04 1.05 8.61
N THR A 88 31.41 -0.03 7.93
CA THR A 88 30.68 -1.28 7.67
C THR A 88 29.50 -1.55 8.63
N ALA A 89 28.31 -1.08 8.27
CA ALA A 89 27.08 -1.57 8.87
C ALA A 89 26.78 -2.97 8.30
N SER A 90 26.42 -3.92 9.17
CA SER A 90 25.90 -5.25 8.83
C SER A 90 24.54 -5.22 8.13
N PHE A 91 23.92 -4.05 8.05
CA PHE A 91 22.58 -3.82 7.54
C PHE A 91 22.57 -2.75 6.44
N GLN A 92 21.52 -2.74 5.62
CA GLN A 92 21.37 -1.76 4.54
C GLN A 92 21.06 -0.37 5.08
N ILE A 93 21.76 0.65 4.56
CA ILE A 93 21.55 2.06 4.89
C ILE A 93 21.14 2.83 3.63
N HIS A 94 20.16 3.72 3.79
CA HIS A 94 19.70 4.60 2.73
C HIS A 94 19.72 6.06 3.20
N THR A 95 20.32 6.94 2.40
CA THR A 95 20.49 8.36 2.71
C THR A 95 19.49 9.25 1.96
N LEU A 96 19.40 10.53 2.35
CA LEU A 96 18.54 11.54 1.71
C LEU A 96 18.72 11.61 0.18
N ASN A 97 19.97 11.51 -0.30
CA ASN A 97 20.29 11.64 -1.73
C ASN A 97 20.17 10.31 -2.49
N GLN A 98 20.35 9.18 -1.80
CA GLN A 98 20.30 7.85 -2.41
C GLN A 98 18.88 7.33 -2.52
N LEU A 99 18.05 7.56 -1.50
CA LEU A 99 16.70 7.00 -1.42
C LEU A 99 15.86 7.37 -2.66
N PRO A 100 15.73 8.66 -3.07
CA PRO A 100 14.94 9.00 -4.25
C PRO A 100 15.45 8.40 -5.57
N LYS A 101 16.74 8.07 -5.65
CA LYS A 101 17.35 7.44 -6.84
C LYS A 101 17.14 5.92 -6.86
N LYS A 102 17.13 5.28 -5.69
CA LYS A 102 16.87 3.84 -5.55
C LYS A 102 15.39 3.48 -5.65
N VAL A 103 14.51 4.38 -5.21
CA VAL A 103 13.05 4.17 -5.29
C VAL A 103 12.61 4.33 -6.75
N GLN A 104 12.55 3.21 -7.47
CA GLN A 104 12.10 3.14 -8.86
C GLN A 104 10.57 3.20 -8.94
N LEU A 105 10.00 4.40 -8.80
CA LEU A 105 8.57 4.62 -8.99
C LEU A 105 8.23 4.67 -10.48
N ASN A 106 7.42 3.72 -10.95
CA ASN A 106 6.83 3.82 -12.28
C ASN A 106 5.89 5.04 -12.39
N SER A 107 5.56 5.44 -13.62
CA SER A 107 4.72 6.61 -13.88
C SER A 107 3.36 6.56 -13.21
N ALA A 108 2.74 5.36 -13.13
CA ALA A 108 1.45 5.18 -12.48
C ALA A 108 1.52 5.48 -10.97
N LYS A 109 2.52 4.95 -10.26
CA LYS A 109 2.69 5.16 -8.81
C LYS A 109 3.16 6.59 -8.51
N ARG A 110 4.02 7.16 -9.36
CA ARG A 110 4.40 8.58 -9.28
C ARG A 110 3.16 9.49 -9.39
N ASN A 111 2.30 9.25 -10.39
CA ASN A 111 1.06 10.02 -10.58
C ASN A 111 0.09 9.83 -9.41
N MET A 112 -0.01 8.62 -8.85
CA MET A 112 -0.82 8.37 -7.67
C MET A 112 -0.32 9.18 -6.45
N ILE A 113 0.98 9.23 -6.20
CA ILE A 113 1.58 10.05 -5.12
C ILE A 113 1.37 11.56 -5.37
N LEU A 114 1.38 12.01 -6.62
CA LEU A 114 1.06 13.40 -6.98
C LEU A 114 -0.40 13.76 -6.67
N GLN A 115 -1.32 12.80 -6.79
CA GLN A 115 -2.75 13.00 -6.48
C GLN A 115 -3.10 12.72 -5.01
N LEU A 116 -2.19 12.16 -4.22
CA LEU A 116 -2.42 11.87 -2.80
C LEU A 116 -2.63 13.18 -2.00
N GLU A 117 -3.68 13.19 -1.18
CA GLU A 117 -4.04 14.32 -0.31
C GLU A 117 -4.06 13.92 1.17
N LEU A 118 -4.45 12.68 1.47
CA LEU A 118 -4.49 12.12 2.81
C LEU A 118 -3.77 10.76 2.87
N LEU A 119 -2.75 10.65 3.72
CA LEU A 119 -2.10 9.39 4.07
C LEU A 119 -2.56 8.97 5.45
N ILE A 120 -3.22 7.81 5.56
CA ILE A 120 -3.59 7.21 6.86
C ILE A 120 -2.56 6.15 7.20
N ILE A 121 -1.91 6.25 8.36
CA ILE A 121 -0.98 5.25 8.88
C ILE A 121 -1.61 4.60 10.11
N ASP A 122 -2.06 3.35 9.96
CA ASP A 122 -2.58 2.56 11.08
C ASP A 122 -1.44 1.83 11.83
N GLU A 123 -1.67 1.51 13.10
CA GLU A 123 -0.68 0.91 14.01
C GLU A 123 0.65 1.71 14.10
N VAL A 124 0.55 3.04 14.23
CA VAL A 124 1.71 3.95 14.26
C VAL A 124 2.67 3.69 15.43
N SER A 125 2.25 3.00 16.49
CA SER A 125 3.13 2.62 17.61
C SER A 125 4.28 1.71 17.17
N MET A 126 4.09 0.94 16.10
CA MET A 126 5.13 0.11 15.49
C MET A 126 5.93 0.84 14.41
N LEU A 127 5.62 2.10 14.12
CA LEU A 127 6.33 2.90 13.12
C LEU A 127 7.62 3.48 13.71
N ARG A 128 8.74 3.22 13.03
CA ARG A 128 10.04 3.81 13.36
C ARG A 128 10.12 5.26 12.88
N ALA A 129 10.81 6.11 13.64
CA ALA A 129 11.09 7.51 13.25
C ALA A 129 11.78 7.62 11.88
N ASP A 130 12.79 6.78 11.63
CA ASP A 130 13.55 6.83 10.38
C ASP A 130 12.71 6.44 9.16
N LEU A 131 11.82 5.46 9.33
CA LEU A 131 10.89 5.08 8.27
C LEU A 131 9.90 6.21 7.96
N LEU A 132 9.48 6.99 8.96
CA LEU A 132 8.61 8.16 8.74
C LEU A 132 9.33 9.27 7.96
N ASP A 133 10.59 9.56 8.28
CA ASP A 133 11.38 10.54 7.53
C ASP A 133 11.75 10.05 6.12
N ALA A 134 11.86 8.74 5.91
CA ALA A 134 11.97 8.17 4.56
C ALA A 134 10.71 8.44 3.72
N ILE A 135 9.51 8.28 4.31
CA ILE A 135 8.24 8.61 3.65
C ILE A 135 8.20 10.11 3.33
N ASP A 136 8.55 10.97 4.28
CA ASP A 136 8.62 12.43 4.07
C ASP A 136 9.54 12.78 2.90
N THR A 137 10.75 12.23 2.88
CA THR A 137 11.75 12.43 1.82
C THR A 137 11.20 12.06 0.43
N ILE A 138 10.55 10.90 0.33
CA ILE A 138 9.95 10.45 -0.94
C ILE A 138 8.81 11.37 -1.38
N LEU A 139 7.91 11.75 -0.47
CA LEU A 139 6.78 12.62 -0.78
C LEU A 139 7.26 14.00 -1.23
N ARG A 140 8.21 14.62 -0.52
CA ARG A 140 8.82 15.91 -0.91
C ARG A 140 9.46 15.85 -2.28
N TYR A 141 10.20 14.78 -2.56
CA TYR A 141 10.88 14.59 -3.84
C TYR A 141 9.90 14.43 -5.00
N VAL A 142 8.93 13.50 -4.88
CA VAL A 142 7.97 13.21 -5.94
C VAL A 142 7.08 14.41 -6.23
N ARG A 143 6.61 15.09 -5.18
CA ARG A 143 5.70 16.24 -5.28
C ARG A 143 6.40 17.58 -5.58
N ARG A 144 7.73 17.59 -5.68
CA ARG A 144 8.56 18.78 -5.88
C ARG A 144 8.31 19.88 -4.81
N LYS A 145 7.99 19.47 -3.58
CA LYS A 145 7.66 20.35 -2.44
C LYS A 145 8.66 20.14 -1.31
N ARG A 146 9.91 20.59 -1.51
CA ARG A 146 11.04 20.33 -0.58
C ARG A 146 10.89 21.00 0.79
N ASN A 147 10.15 22.11 0.87
CA ASN A 147 10.00 22.90 2.08
C ASN A 147 8.64 22.70 2.79
N GLN A 148 7.92 21.63 2.44
CA GLN A 148 6.65 21.28 3.07
C GLN A 148 6.76 19.86 3.61
N ALA A 149 6.50 19.68 4.90
CA ALA A 149 6.34 18.36 5.52
C ALA A 149 5.41 17.48 4.67
N PHE A 150 5.85 16.24 4.43
CA PHE A 150 5.21 15.23 3.61
C PHE A 150 4.85 15.70 2.19
N GLY A 151 5.59 16.69 1.65
CA GLY A 151 5.26 17.32 0.37
C GLY A 151 3.86 17.94 0.34
N GLY A 152 3.35 18.40 1.50
CA GLY A 152 2.02 18.98 1.66
C GLY A 152 0.87 17.97 1.73
N VAL A 153 1.17 16.67 1.89
CA VAL A 153 0.16 15.63 2.16
C VAL A 153 -0.23 15.68 3.64
N GLN A 154 -1.53 15.65 3.94
CA GLN A 154 -2.00 15.50 5.32
C GLN A 154 -1.78 14.06 5.78
N VAL A 155 -1.25 13.86 6.98
CA VAL A 155 -1.04 12.52 7.54
C VAL A 155 -1.93 12.31 8.78
N LEU A 156 -2.72 11.24 8.76
CA LEU A 156 -3.50 10.77 9.91
C LEU A 156 -2.80 9.54 10.49
N PHE A 157 -2.13 9.72 11.63
CA PHE A 157 -1.51 8.65 12.40
C PHE A 157 -2.54 8.06 13.35
N ILE A 158 -2.69 6.73 13.36
CA ILE A 158 -3.64 6.02 14.23
C ILE A 158 -2.87 4.96 15.03
N GLY A 159 -3.03 4.97 16.35
CA GLY A 159 -2.43 3.94 17.19
C GLY A 159 -2.40 4.28 18.68
N ASP A 160 -1.86 3.36 19.47
CA ASP A 160 -1.72 3.50 20.92
C ASP A 160 -0.25 3.27 21.31
N MET A 161 0.43 4.34 21.71
CA MET A 161 1.88 4.33 21.95
C MET A 161 2.31 3.47 23.14
N LEU A 162 1.35 3.10 24.00
CA LEU A 162 1.60 2.29 25.19
C LEU A 162 1.29 0.81 24.97
N GLN A 163 1.01 0.39 23.72
CA GLN A 163 0.85 -1.02 23.35
C GLN A 163 2.20 -1.70 23.06
N LEU A 164 2.65 -1.68 21.81
CA LEU A 164 3.88 -2.34 21.39
C LEU A 164 4.80 -1.32 20.70
N PRO A 165 6.07 -1.22 21.10
CA PRO A 165 7.04 -0.34 20.46
C PRO A 165 7.47 -0.90 19.08
N PRO A 166 8.14 -0.08 18.25
CA PRO A 166 8.76 -0.59 17.04
C PRO A 166 9.88 -1.58 17.39
N ILE A 167 10.03 -2.62 16.57
CA ILE A 167 11.12 -3.60 16.70
C ILE A 167 12.32 -3.09 15.91
N VAL A 168 13.41 -2.77 16.60
CA VAL A 168 14.68 -2.32 16.02
C VAL A 168 15.78 -3.19 16.59
N LYS A 169 16.68 -3.68 15.74
CA LYS A 169 17.83 -4.47 16.20
C LYS A 169 18.86 -3.56 16.89
N ASP A 170 19.62 -4.11 17.83
CA ASP A 170 20.59 -3.33 18.62
C ASP A 170 21.67 -2.68 17.74
N ASP A 171 22.13 -3.37 16.69
CA ASP A 171 23.09 -2.84 15.72
C ASP A 171 22.53 -1.65 14.94
N GLU A 172 21.29 -1.76 14.46
CA GLU A 172 20.58 -0.66 13.80
C GLU A 172 20.37 0.54 14.74
N TRP A 173 19.94 0.30 15.97
CA TRP A 173 19.68 1.38 16.93
C TRP A 173 20.96 2.09 17.37
N ASN A 174 22.05 1.34 17.59
CA ASN A 174 23.35 1.91 17.94
C ASN A 174 23.87 2.90 16.88
N TYR A 175 23.49 2.67 15.63
CA TYR A 175 23.76 3.60 14.55
C TYR A 175 22.76 4.78 14.53
N LEU A 176 21.46 4.49 14.58
CA LEU A 176 20.40 5.49 14.43
C LEU A 176 20.31 6.50 15.58
N LYS A 177 20.73 6.14 16.79
CA LYS A 177 20.73 7.03 17.96
C LYS A 177 21.58 8.30 17.79
N GLN A 178 22.46 8.34 16.79
CA GLN A 178 23.23 9.53 16.42
C GLN A 178 22.38 10.58 15.69
N PHE A 179 21.30 10.16 15.03
CA PHE A 179 20.44 11.00 14.20
C PHE A 179 19.04 11.21 14.80
N TYR A 180 18.59 10.30 15.65
CA TYR A 180 17.25 10.29 16.24
C TYR A 180 17.31 10.23 17.76
N LYS A 181 16.43 11.00 18.41
CA LYS A 181 16.35 11.07 19.88
C LYS A 181 15.77 9.79 20.48
N SER A 182 14.94 9.08 19.73
CA SER A 182 14.41 7.75 20.03
C SER A 182 13.98 7.04 18.75
N MET A 183 13.65 5.75 18.84
CA MET A 183 13.10 4.95 17.75
C MET A 183 11.63 5.27 17.39
N TYR A 184 10.90 5.97 18.26
CA TYR A 184 9.46 6.17 18.10
C TYR A 184 9.14 7.23 17.04
N PHE A 185 8.06 7.03 16.28
CA PHE A 185 7.66 7.94 15.21
C PHE A 185 7.63 9.43 15.61
N PHE A 186 7.24 9.77 16.83
CA PHE A 186 7.13 11.15 17.32
C PHE A 186 8.47 11.91 17.44
N ASP A 187 9.60 11.21 17.38
CA ASP A 187 10.94 11.81 17.35
C ASP A 187 11.51 11.87 15.91
N ALA A 188 10.70 11.60 14.88
CA ALA A 188 11.06 11.85 13.49
C ALA A 188 11.38 13.35 13.25
N GLN A 189 12.34 13.63 12.37
CA GLN A 189 12.86 14.98 12.14
C GLN A 189 11.82 15.88 11.45
N VAL A 190 10.93 15.32 10.63
CA VAL A 190 9.83 16.06 9.99
C VAL A 190 8.95 16.82 11.00
N PHE A 191 8.83 16.32 12.24
CA PHE A 191 8.03 16.97 13.28
C PHE A 191 8.68 18.22 13.90
N ALA A 192 9.93 18.52 13.57
CA ALA A 192 10.54 19.82 13.88
C ALA A 192 9.87 20.96 13.10
N GLU A 193 9.39 20.68 11.88
CA GLU A 193 8.66 21.66 11.05
C GLU A 193 7.19 21.74 11.45
N GLN A 194 6.54 20.59 11.61
CA GLN A 194 5.11 20.53 11.86
C GLN A 194 4.72 19.34 12.76
N LYS A 195 4.42 19.62 14.03
CA LYS A 195 3.87 18.60 14.94
C LYS A 195 2.41 18.27 14.58
N PRO A 196 2.00 16.99 14.68
CA PRO A 196 0.62 16.62 14.49
C PRO A 196 -0.26 17.07 15.68
N ILE A 197 -1.53 17.35 15.39
CA ILE A 197 -2.55 17.62 16.40
C ILE A 197 -2.92 16.29 17.06
N VAL A 198 -2.86 16.21 18.38
CA VAL A 198 -3.19 14.97 19.10
C VAL A 198 -4.66 14.99 19.48
N ILE A 199 -5.38 13.92 19.17
CA ILE A 199 -6.78 13.70 19.57
C ILE A 199 -6.86 12.32 20.23
N GLU A 200 -7.28 12.24 21.50
CA GLU A 200 -7.44 10.97 22.22
C GLU A 200 -8.93 10.58 22.29
N LEU A 201 -9.28 9.40 21.78
CA LEU A 201 -10.62 8.84 21.94
C LEU A 201 -10.82 8.38 23.39
N GLY A 202 -11.68 9.07 24.14
CA GLY A 202 -11.90 8.78 25.56
C GLY A 202 -12.84 7.59 25.84
N LYS A 203 -13.83 7.34 24.97
CA LYS A 203 -14.88 6.35 25.22
C LYS A 203 -14.41 4.92 24.93
N ILE A 204 -14.33 4.08 25.97
CA ILE A 204 -14.04 2.65 25.87
C ILE A 204 -15.34 1.89 25.63
N TYR A 205 -15.35 0.99 24.63
CA TYR A 205 -16.51 0.17 24.30
C TYR A 205 -16.33 -1.32 24.63
N ARG A 206 -15.10 -1.78 24.91
CA ARG A 206 -14.77 -3.20 25.07
C ARG A 206 -14.97 -3.73 26.49
N GLN A 207 -14.51 -3.01 27.51
CA GLN A 207 -14.56 -3.45 28.91
C GLN A 207 -15.65 -2.69 29.68
N SER A 208 -16.43 -3.42 30.48
CA SER A 208 -17.44 -2.87 31.40
C SER A 208 -17.01 -2.88 32.87
N ASP A 209 -16.01 -3.68 33.23
CA ASP A 209 -15.49 -3.82 34.60
C ASP A 209 -14.56 -2.64 34.97
N LEU A 210 -15.00 -1.80 35.91
CA LEU A 210 -14.26 -0.61 36.35
C LEU A 210 -12.94 -0.94 37.06
N GLN A 211 -12.88 -2.02 37.86
CA GLN A 211 -11.66 -2.41 38.56
C GLN A 211 -10.61 -2.89 37.54
N PHE A 212 -11.03 -3.72 36.59
CA PHE A 212 -10.14 -4.20 35.55
C PHE A 212 -9.65 -3.06 34.64
N VAL A 213 -10.54 -2.13 34.27
CA VAL A 213 -10.16 -0.93 33.52
C VAL A 213 -9.12 -0.10 34.28
N SER A 214 -9.24 0.03 35.60
CA SER A 214 -8.26 0.73 36.43
C SER A 214 -6.89 0.06 36.37
N ILE A 215 -6.83 -1.26 36.62
CA ILE A 215 -5.58 -2.04 36.55
C ILE A 215 -4.94 -1.93 35.16
N LEU A 216 -5.73 -2.06 34.10
CA LEU A 216 -5.24 -1.92 32.72
C LEU A 216 -4.68 -0.51 32.46
N ASN A 217 -5.29 0.54 33.01
CA ASN A 217 -4.77 1.90 32.86
C ASN A 217 -3.46 2.11 33.62
N ASN A 218 -3.32 1.53 34.82
CA ASN A 218 -2.08 1.57 35.59
C ASN A 218 -0.96 0.86 34.83
N LEU A 219 -1.20 -0.37 34.36
CA LEU A 219 -0.25 -1.13 33.56
C LEU A 219 0.10 -0.44 32.23
N ARG A 220 -0.87 0.20 31.56
CA ARG A 220 -0.64 1.01 30.35
C ARG A 220 0.39 2.11 30.64
N ASN A 221 0.33 2.73 31.81
CA ASN A 221 1.24 3.78 32.26
C ASN A 221 2.51 3.25 32.95
N ASN A 222 2.79 1.95 32.87
CA ASN A 222 3.90 1.28 33.58
C ASN A 222 3.84 1.37 35.11
N VAL A 223 2.67 1.61 35.68
CA VAL A 223 2.47 1.67 37.13
C VAL A 223 2.04 0.28 37.60
N PHE A 224 2.83 -0.30 38.51
CA PHE A 224 2.59 -1.60 39.12
C PHE A 224 2.21 -1.38 40.59
N GLU A 225 0.98 -0.97 40.85
CA GLU A 225 0.53 -0.77 42.23
C GLU A 225 0.50 -2.10 42.99
N PRO A 226 0.95 -2.14 44.26
CA PRO A 226 0.95 -3.39 45.03
C PRO A 226 -0.42 -4.06 45.11
N GLU A 227 -1.49 -3.25 45.15
CA GLU A 227 -2.88 -3.72 45.15
C GLU A 227 -3.25 -4.39 43.82
N ASP A 228 -2.97 -3.73 42.68
CA ASP A 228 -3.21 -4.28 41.35
C ASP A 228 -2.49 -5.61 41.15
N ILE A 229 -1.23 -5.68 41.58
CA ILE A 229 -0.43 -6.90 41.48
C ILE A 229 -0.94 -7.99 42.41
N ARG A 230 -1.47 -7.64 43.59
CA ARG A 230 -2.13 -8.60 44.48
C ARG A 230 -3.40 -9.16 43.83
N VAL A 231 -4.22 -8.30 43.24
CA VAL A 231 -5.44 -8.70 42.52
C VAL A 231 -5.09 -9.58 41.32
N LEU A 232 -4.13 -9.19 40.48
CA LEU A 232 -3.72 -10.02 39.35
C LEU A 232 -3.17 -11.38 39.82
N ASN A 233 -2.31 -11.39 40.83
CA ASN A 233 -1.72 -12.62 41.35
C ASN A 233 -2.71 -13.51 42.13
N SER A 234 -3.90 -13.04 42.51
CA SER A 234 -4.95 -13.94 43.01
C SER A 234 -5.49 -14.88 41.91
N HIS A 235 -5.24 -14.56 40.64
CA HIS A 235 -5.55 -15.42 39.48
C HIS A 235 -4.39 -16.34 39.09
N TYR A 236 -3.30 -16.41 39.88
CA TYR A 236 -2.20 -17.34 39.65
C TYR A 236 -2.57 -18.78 39.99
N GLN A 237 -2.51 -19.64 38.98
CA GLN A 237 -2.88 -21.05 39.09
C GLN A 237 -1.87 -21.92 38.31
N PRO A 238 -0.73 -22.31 38.92
CA PRO A 238 0.39 -22.97 38.22
C PRO A 238 0.04 -24.35 37.65
N ASN A 239 -0.92 -25.04 38.25
CA ASN A 239 -1.38 -26.36 37.83
C ASN A 239 -2.81 -26.31 37.27
N PHE A 240 -3.20 -25.18 36.66
CA PHE A 240 -4.52 -25.05 36.09
C PHE A 240 -4.75 -26.14 35.02
N LYS A 241 -5.68 -27.06 35.31
CA LYS A 241 -6.14 -28.05 34.36
C LYS A 241 -7.40 -27.54 33.71
N LYS A 242 -7.32 -27.28 32.40
CA LYS A 242 -8.47 -26.94 31.58
C LYS A 242 -9.53 -28.02 31.73
N SER A 243 -10.77 -27.64 32.07
CA SER A 243 -11.89 -28.56 31.96
C SER A 243 -12.18 -28.81 30.47
N GLU A 244 -12.78 -29.94 30.12
CA GLU A 244 -13.17 -30.21 28.72
C GLU A 244 -14.20 -29.20 28.18
N LYS A 245 -14.87 -28.45 29.05
CA LYS A 245 -15.86 -27.43 28.69
C LYS A 245 -15.26 -26.03 28.56
N ASP A 246 -14.03 -25.81 29.03
CA ASP A 246 -13.46 -24.45 29.06
C ASP A 246 -12.83 -24.09 27.71
N SER A 247 -12.94 -22.81 27.33
CA SER A 247 -12.43 -22.27 26.05
C SER A 247 -11.19 -21.39 26.25
N TYR A 248 -10.32 -21.73 27.22
CA TYR A 248 -9.10 -20.96 27.49
C TYR A 248 -8.09 -21.04 26.33
N ILE A 249 -7.70 -19.87 25.83
CA ILE A 249 -6.54 -19.68 24.95
C ILE A 249 -5.29 -19.35 25.75
N PHE A 250 -4.15 -19.90 25.37
CA PHE A 250 -2.87 -19.59 25.99
C PHE A 250 -2.19 -18.42 25.27
N LEU A 251 -1.93 -17.32 25.96
CA LEU A 251 -1.18 -16.17 25.44
C LEU A 251 0.27 -16.26 25.86
N THR A 252 1.17 -16.24 24.87
CA THR A 252 2.63 -16.35 25.08
C THR A 252 3.39 -15.24 24.34
N THR A 253 4.62 -14.96 24.75
CA THR A 253 5.46 -13.94 24.12
C THR A 253 6.10 -14.40 22.80
N HIS A 254 6.36 -15.71 22.64
CA HIS A 254 7.16 -16.24 21.52
C HIS A 254 6.38 -17.15 20.56
N ASN A 255 6.56 -16.97 19.24
CA ASN A 255 5.89 -17.77 18.21
C ASN A 255 6.19 -19.27 18.38
N ARG A 256 7.47 -19.62 18.58
CA ARG A 256 7.90 -21.02 18.77
C ARG A 256 7.11 -21.74 19.88
N LYS A 257 6.83 -21.05 20.99
CA LYS A 257 6.07 -21.63 22.13
C LYS A 257 4.60 -21.82 21.77
N ALA A 258 3.99 -20.85 21.08
CA ALA A 258 2.61 -20.96 20.62
C ALA A 258 2.45 -22.12 19.62
N ASP A 259 3.36 -22.19 18.64
CA ASP A 259 3.32 -23.21 17.59
C ASP A 259 3.54 -24.60 18.19
N ALA A 260 4.49 -24.76 19.12
CA ALA A 260 4.72 -26.03 19.83
C ALA A 260 3.46 -26.50 20.60
N ILE A 261 2.81 -25.62 21.37
CA ILE A 261 1.58 -25.96 22.11
C ILE A 261 0.48 -26.40 21.14
N ASN A 262 0.26 -25.65 20.05
CA ASN A 262 -0.78 -25.98 19.07
C ASN A 262 -0.50 -27.34 18.41
N SER A 263 0.74 -27.61 18.01
CA SER A 263 1.12 -28.87 17.38
C SER A 263 1.07 -30.07 18.35
N ASP A 264 1.41 -29.87 19.63
CA ASP A 264 1.35 -30.93 20.64
C ASP A 264 -0.10 -31.28 20.98
N GLU A 265 -0.97 -30.29 21.17
CA GLU A 265 -2.40 -30.51 21.42
C GLU A 265 -3.11 -31.17 20.22
N LEU A 266 -2.79 -30.75 19.00
CA LEU A 266 -3.31 -31.40 17.79
C LEU A 266 -2.86 -32.87 17.69
N ARG A 267 -1.62 -33.19 18.09
CA ARG A 267 -1.10 -34.58 18.08
C ARG A 267 -1.78 -35.48 19.12
N LYS A 268 -2.26 -34.94 20.24
CA LYS A 268 -2.98 -35.71 21.27
C LYS A 268 -4.35 -36.22 20.82
N LEU A 269 -4.97 -35.56 19.83
CA LEU A 269 -6.27 -35.96 19.30
C LEU A 269 -6.13 -37.26 18.47
N LYS A 270 -6.94 -38.27 18.83
CA LYS A 270 -6.95 -39.60 18.20
C LYS A 270 -7.70 -39.65 16.87
N SER A 271 -8.45 -38.60 16.52
CA SER A 271 -9.21 -38.57 15.28
C SER A 271 -8.30 -38.45 14.05
N GLU A 272 -8.87 -38.76 12.89
CA GLU A 272 -8.22 -38.55 11.59
C GLU A 272 -7.89 -37.07 11.35
N THR A 273 -6.74 -36.81 10.74
CA THR A 273 -6.30 -35.46 10.33
C THR A 273 -6.89 -35.12 8.98
N PHE A 274 -7.57 -33.98 8.89
CA PHE A 274 -7.99 -33.38 7.63
C PHE A 274 -7.09 -32.19 7.32
N THR A 275 -6.61 -32.12 6.08
CA THR A 275 -5.77 -31.02 5.60
C THR A 275 -6.53 -30.21 4.57
N TYR A 276 -6.70 -28.92 4.84
CA TYR A 276 -7.35 -27.98 3.94
C TYR A 276 -6.32 -27.03 3.35
N LYS A 277 -6.34 -26.88 2.04
CA LYS A 277 -5.44 -25.96 1.31
C LYS A 277 -6.19 -24.70 0.92
N ALA A 278 -5.50 -23.56 0.97
CA ALA A 278 -5.99 -22.30 0.48
C ALA A 278 -6.05 -22.28 -1.05
N GLU A 279 -7.09 -21.64 -1.59
CA GLU A 279 -7.21 -21.36 -3.02
C GLU A 279 -6.72 -19.94 -3.28
N ILE A 280 -5.68 -19.80 -4.10
CA ILE A 280 -5.09 -18.50 -4.46
C ILE A 280 -5.39 -18.21 -5.92
N ARG A 281 -5.86 -16.99 -6.18
CA ARG A 281 -6.06 -16.47 -7.55
C ARG A 281 -5.29 -15.17 -7.71
N ASP A 282 -4.68 -15.00 -8.88
CA ASP A 282 -3.82 -13.85 -9.24
C ASP A 282 -2.68 -13.61 -8.22
N GLU A 283 -2.36 -12.35 -7.91
CA GLU A 283 -1.16 -12.00 -7.14
C GLU A 283 -1.46 -11.83 -5.64
N PHE A 284 -1.09 -12.83 -4.84
CA PHE A 284 -1.16 -12.81 -3.38
C PHE A 284 0.16 -13.32 -2.76
N PRO A 285 1.07 -12.44 -2.31
CA PRO A 285 2.37 -12.85 -1.77
C PRO A 285 2.28 -13.68 -0.47
N GLU A 286 3.15 -14.69 -0.33
CA GLU A 286 3.16 -15.61 0.83
C GLU A 286 3.32 -14.92 2.19
N HIS A 287 4.19 -13.91 2.27
CA HIS A 287 4.48 -13.19 3.51
C HIS A 287 3.29 -12.35 4.04
N ILE A 288 2.24 -12.16 3.23
CA ILE A 288 1.00 -11.49 3.66
C ILE A 288 -0.17 -12.46 3.83
N TYR A 289 0.06 -13.77 3.75
CA TYR A 289 -1.00 -14.75 3.98
C TYR A 289 -1.66 -14.52 5.34
N PRO A 290 -3.00 -14.40 5.39
CA PRO A 290 -3.72 -14.15 6.64
C PRO A 290 -3.64 -15.36 7.57
N ILE A 291 -3.54 -16.56 7.00
CA ILE A 291 -3.39 -17.86 7.66
C ILE A 291 -2.46 -18.75 6.84
N GLU A 292 -2.03 -19.85 7.43
CA GLU A 292 -1.18 -20.83 6.76
C GLU A 292 -1.87 -21.34 5.48
N TYR A 293 -1.06 -21.57 4.44
CA TYR A 293 -1.56 -22.07 3.15
C TYR A 293 -2.22 -23.44 3.27
N SER A 294 -1.71 -24.27 4.18
CA SER A 294 -2.22 -25.60 4.48
C SER A 294 -2.53 -25.66 5.97
N MET A 295 -3.79 -25.90 6.31
CA MET A 295 -4.26 -26.00 7.69
C MET A 295 -4.64 -27.43 8.01
N GLU A 296 -4.04 -27.97 9.07
CA GLU A 296 -4.35 -29.29 9.61
C GLU A 296 -5.35 -29.18 10.75
N LEU A 297 -6.46 -29.91 10.64
CA LEU A 297 -7.52 -29.96 11.65
C LEU A 297 -7.88 -31.41 11.98
N LYS A 298 -8.39 -31.59 13.20
CA LYS A 298 -8.89 -32.85 13.75
C LYS A 298 -10.22 -32.58 14.46
N GLU A 299 -11.08 -33.58 14.56
CA GLU A 299 -12.27 -33.46 15.41
C GLU A 299 -11.81 -33.23 16.86
N GLY A 300 -12.43 -32.24 17.52
CA GLY A 300 -12.00 -31.75 18.84
C GLY A 300 -10.91 -30.67 18.80
N SER A 301 -10.35 -30.30 17.64
CA SER A 301 -9.37 -29.19 17.57
C SER A 301 -9.96 -27.89 18.10
N GLN A 302 -9.21 -27.19 18.97
CA GLN A 302 -9.58 -25.86 19.43
C GLN A 302 -9.13 -24.83 18.40
N ILE A 303 -10.10 -24.07 17.87
CA ILE A 303 -9.86 -23.05 16.85
C ILE A 303 -10.36 -21.69 17.31
N MET A 304 -9.86 -20.64 16.67
CA MET A 304 -10.43 -19.30 16.72
C MET A 304 -10.84 -18.84 15.34
N PHE A 305 -11.95 -18.12 15.27
CA PHE A 305 -12.36 -17.41 14.07
C PHE A 305 -11.52 -16.16 13.89
N ILE A 306 -11.07 -15.88 12.67
CA ILE A 306 -10.28 -14.67 12.36
C ILE A 306 -11.07 -13.62 11.57
N LYS A 307 -12.35 -13.90 11.31
CA LYS A 307 -13.30 -13.00 10.63
C LYS A 307 -14.65 -13.02 11.34
N ASN A 308 -15.40 -11.94 11.16
CA ASN A 308 -16.79 -11.90 11.58
C ASN A 308 -17.65 -12.70 10.61
N ASP A 309 -18.74 -13.27 11.11
CA ASP A 309 -19.70 -14.01 10.29
C ASP A 309 -20.31 -13.11 9.21
N TYR A 310 -20.06 -13.47 7.96
CA TYR A 310 -20.50 -12.77 6.75
C TYR A 310 -21.69 -13.45 6.07
N SER A 311 -22.16 -14.59 6.60
CA SER A 311 -23.38 -15.27 6.14
C SER A 311 -24.66 -14.53 6.54
N GLY A 312 -24.54 -13.49 7.38
CA GLY A 312 -25.66 -12.71 7.91
C GLY A 312 -26.23 -13.24 9.22
N GLY A 313 -25.84 -14.45 9.65
CA GLY A 313 -26.31 -15.07 10.89
C GLY A 313 -25.69 -14.52 12.18
N GLN A 314 -24.59 -13.76 12.08
CA GLN A 314 -23.83 -13.21 13.23
C GLN A 314 -23.44 -14.28 14.26
N ASN A 315 -23.24 -15.53 13.82
CA ASN A 315 -23.00 -16.68 14.69
C ASN A 315 -21.63 -16.62 15.38
N TYR A 316 -20.66 -15.96 14.75
CA TYR A 316 -19.30 -15.81 15.25
C TYR A 316 -18.69 -14.45 14.88
N TYR A 317 -17.64 -14.09 15.62
CA TYR A 317 -16.89 -12.85 15.44
C TYR A 317 -15.38 -13.15 15.50
N ASN A 318 -14.58 -12.23 14.98
CA ASN A 318 -13.12 -12.33 15.02
C ASN A 318 -12.59 -12.44 16.46
N GLY A 319 -11.89 -13.53 16.76
CA GLY A 319 -11.39 -13.91 18.08
C GLY A 319 -12.25 -14.93 18.83
N LYS A 320 -13.47 -15.23 18.35
CA LYS A 320 -14.34 -16.23 19.01
C LYS A 320 -13.70 -17.62 18.94
N ILE A 321 -13.67 -18.33 20.06
CA ILE A 321 -13.09 -19.67 20.18
C ILE A 321 -14.20 -20.72 20.04
N GLY A 322 -13.89 -21.83 19.39
CA GLY A 322 -14.76 -23.00 19.28
C GLY A 322 -13.97 -24.29 19.14
N LYS A 323 -14.66 -25.43 19.17
CA LYS A 323 -14.07 -26.74 18.91
C LYS A 323 -14.62 -27.33 17.63
N ILE A 324 -13.79 -28.02 16.87
CA ILE A 324 -14.24 -28.76 15.70
C ILE A 324 -15.19 -29.88 16.16
N HIS A 325 -16.42 -29.86 15.67
CA HIS A 325 -17.42 -30.91 15.91
C HIS A 325 -17.29 -32.04 14.90
N LYS A 326 -17.18 -31.69 13.62
CA LYS A 326 -17.13 -32.64 12.51
C LYS A 326 -16.34 -32.06 11.33
N LEU A 327 -15.57 -32.91 10.67
CA LEU A 327 -14.79 -32.57 9.47
C LEU A 327 -15.19 -33.47 8.30
N THR A 328 -15.20 -32.91 7.11
CA THR A 328 -15.28 -33.66 5.84
C THR A 328 -14.28 -33.07 4.84
N SER A 329 -14.18 -33.63 3.63
CA SER A 329 -13.29 -33.09 2.58
C SER A 329 -13.54 -31.60 2.29
N ASP A 330 -14.79 -31.14 2.40
CA ASP A 330 -15.21 -29.81 1.92
C ASP A 330 -15.98 -28.98 2.96
N SER A 331 -16.23 -29.52 4.15
CA SER A 331 -16.97 -28.81 5.20
C SER A 331 -16.31 -28.92 6.57
N VAL A 332 -16.44 -27.83 7.32
CA VAL A 332 -15.97 -27.71 8.71
C VAL A 332 -17.15 -27.29 9.58
N GLN A 333 -17.46 -28.10 10.60
CA GLN A 333 -18.47 -27.78 11.60
C GLN A 333 -17.82 -27.48 12.94
N VAL A 334 -18.21 -26.36 13.55
CA VAL A 334 -17.67 -25.91 14.84
C VAL A 334 -18.79 -25.91 15.87
N ILE A 335 -18.51 -26.47 17.06
CA ILE A 335 -19.37 -26.38 18.23
C ILE A 335 -18.83 -25.35 19.22
N PHE A 336 -19.73 -24.52 19.77
CA PHE A 336 -19.40 -23.57 20.83
C PHE A 336 -19.77 -24.16 22.19
N SER A 337 -18.78 -24.37 23.05
CA SER A 337 -18.98 -24.99 24.37
C SER A 337 -19.98 -24.26 25.27
N GLU A 338 -20.12 -22.93 25.11
CA GLU A 338 -21.03 -22.11 25.90
C GLU A 338 -22.51 -22.32 25.53
N THR A 339 -22.80 -22.43 24.23
CA THR A 339 -24.18 -22.47 23.72
C THR A 339 -24.61 -23.86 23.28
N GLY A 340 -23.67 -24.79 23.08
CA GLY A 340 -23.93 -26.08 22.42
C GLY A 340 -24.23 -25.99 20.92
N ASN A 341 -24.44 -24.78 20.40
CA ASN A 341 -24.72 -24.54 18.98
C ASN A 341 -23.59 -25.05 18.07
N ILE A 342 -23.99 -25.75 17.02
CA ILE A 342 -23.12 -26.21 15.93
C ILE A 342 -23.32 -25.27 14.75
N VAL A 343 -22.22 -24.80 14.17
CA VAL A 343 -22.22 -23.86 13.05
C VAL A 343 -21.36 -24.42 11.93
N ASN A 344 -21.90 -24.40 10.71
CA ASN A 344 -21.14 -24.66 9.49
C ASN A 344 -20.28 -23.44 9.17
N VAL A 345 -19.00 -23.66 8.92
CA VAL A 345 -18.06 -22.59 8.59
C VAL A 345 -17.85 -22.56 7.09
N ASP A 346 -18.20 -21.45 6.47
CA ASP A 346 -17.93 -21.22 5.04
C ASP A 346 -16.49 -20.77 4.82
N LYS A 347 -15.97 -20.98 3.60
CA LYS A 347 -14.69 -20.38 3.18
C LYS A 347 -14.86 -18.87 3.01
N TYR A 348 -13.88 -18.11 3.46
CA TYR A 348 -13.81 -16.67 3.30
C TYR A 348 -12.71 -16.31 2.29
N THR A 349 -12.97 -15.28 1.49
CA THR A 349 -12.02 -14.75 0.51
C THR A 349 -11.41 -13.44 1.01
N TRP A 350 -10.12 -13.45 1.29
CA TRP A 350 -9.33 -12.24 1.53
C TRP A 350 -8.86 -11.66 0.21
N GLU A 351 -8.94 -10.34 0.11
CA GLU A 351 -8.52 -9.59 -1.07
C GLU A 351 -7.19 -8.90 -0.78
N ASN A 352 -6.18 -9.17 -1.61
CA ASN A 352 -4.97 -8.36 -1.65
C ASN A 352 -5.28 -7.10 -2.47
N LYS A 353 -5.63 -6.02 -1.79
CA LYS A 353 -6.01 -4.76 -2.43
C LYS A 353 -4.77 -3.93 -2.74
N ARG A 354 -4.81 -3.25 -3.89
CA ARG A 354 -3.85 -2.20 -4.25
C ARG A 354 -4.58 -0.93 -4.64
N PHE A 355 -3.95 0.20 -4.35
CA PHE A 355 -4.44 1.51 -4.80
C PHE A 355 -4.02 1.77 -6.25
N VAL A 356 -4.97 2.24 -7.06
CA VAL A 356 -4.75 2.62 -8.45
C VAL A 356 -5.38 3.99 -8.68
N LEU A 357 -4.67 4.84 -9.41
CA LEU A 357 -5.23 6.11 -9.88
C LEU A 357 -6.14 5.84 -11.08
N ASN A 358 -7.43 6.12 -10.93
CA ASN A 358 -8.37 6.10 -12.04
C ASN A 358 -8.04 7.26 -12.98
N LYS A 359 -7.57 6.92 -14.19
CA LYS A 359 -7.11 7.90 -15.17
C LYS A 359 -8.19 8.86 -15.60
N THR A 360 -9.47 8.48 -15.53
CA THR A 360 -10.62 9.27 -15.98
C THR A 360 -11.11 10.21 -14.88
N THR A 361 -11.24 9.72 -13.65
CA THR A 361 -11.79 10.50 -12.53
C THR A 361 -10.73 11.25 -11.74
N GLY A 362 -9.44 10.90 -11.88
CA GLY A 362 -8.36 11.46 -11.05
C GLY A 362 -8.40 10.98 -9.61
N LEU A 363 -9.28 10.02 -9.29
CA LEU A 363 -9.45 9.48 -7.94
C LEU A 363 -8.56 8.26 -7.71
N ILE A 364 -8.13 8.10 -6.46
CA ILE A 364 -7.48 6.88 -6.00
C ILE A 364 -8.55 5.86 -5.61
N GLU A 365 -8.54 4.71 -6.27
CA GLU A 365 -9.51 3.63 -6.10
C GLU A 365 -8.79 2.35 -5.65
N GLU A 366 -9.51 1.51 -4.88
CA GLU A 366 -9.04 0.19 -4.50
C GLU A 366 -9.32 -0.80 -5.64
N THR A 367 -8.32 -1.61 -5.98
CA THR A 367 -8.47 -2.73 -6.93
C THR A 367 -7.94 -4.01 -6.31
N THR A 368 -8.63 -5.12 -6.54
CA THR A 368 -8.18 -6.44 -6.09
C THR A 368 -7.08 -6.93 -7.03
N ASN A 369 -5.89 -7.18 -6.47
CA ASN A 369 -4.73 -7.70 -7.20
C ASN A 369 -4.67 -9.24 -7.19
N GLY A 370 -5.26 -9.83 -6.16
CA GLY A 370 -5.42 -11.27 -6.02
C GLY A 370 -6.25 -11.62 -4.80
N THR A 371 -6.65 -12.88 -4.73
CA THR A 371 -7.53 -13.39 -3.68
C THR A 371 -6.94 -14.63 -3.04
N PHE A 372 -7.06 -14.74 -1.73
CA PHE A 372 -6.75 -15.92 -0.94
C PHE A 372 -8.07 -16.43 -0.35
N THR A 373 -8.48 -17.66 -0.62
CA THR A 373 -9.75 -18.22 -0.15
C THR A 373 -9.51 -19.45 0.70
N HIS A 374 -9.99 -19.43 1.95
CA HIS A 374 -9.82 -20.53 2.89
C HIS A 374 -10.81 -20.39 4.06
N PHE A 375 -10.94 -21.39 4.93
CA PHE A 375 -11.77 -21.30 6.13
C PHE A 375 -11.14 -20.26 7.08
N PRO A 376 -11.91 -19.29 7.62
CA PRO A 376 -11.41 -18.22 8.48
C PRO A 376 -11.15 -18.70 9.91
N LEU A 377 -10.39 -19.78 10.03
CA LEU A 377 -10.06 -20.47 11.26
C LEU A 377 -8.55 -20.46 11.49
N LYS A 378 -8.15 -20.62 12.75
CA LYS A 378 -6.77 -20.91 13.12
C LYS A 378 -6.75 -21.75 14.39
N LEU A 379 -5.79 -22.66 14.53
CA LEU A 379 -5.55 -23.34 15.81
C LEU A 379 -5.34 -22.32 16.92
N ALA A 380 -6.01 -22.55 18.05
CA ALA A 380 -6.14 -21.56 19.11
C ALA A 380 -6.00 -22.15 20.51
N TRP A 381 -5.20 -23.19 20.68
CA TRP A 381 -4.75 -23.57 22.02
C TRP A 381 -3.77 -22.52 22.56
N ALA A 382 -2.93 -21.98 21.69
CA ALA A 382 -2.02 -20.88 22.00
C ALA A 382 -1.89 -19.86 20.85
N VAL A 383 -1.67 -18.60 21.21
CA VAL A 383 -1.33 -17.51 20.29
C VAL A 383 -0.32 -16.56 20.94
N THR A 384 0.47 -15.86 20.13
CA THR A 384 1.37 -14.85 20.66
C THR A 384 0.66 -13.55 21.00
N VAL A 385 1.16 -12.82 22.00
CA VAL A 385 0.65 -11.49 22.38
C VAL A 385 0.60 -10.56 21.16
N HIS A 386 1.65 -10.54 20.32
CA HIS A 386 1.68 -9.79 19.07
C HIS A 386 0.54 -10.17 18.11
N LYS A 387 0.32 -11.47 17.84
CA LYS A 387 -0.74 -11.94 16.93
C LYS A 387 -2.15 -11.80 17.54
N SER A 388 -2.26 -11.61 18.84
CA SER A 388 -3.53 -11.34 19.54
C SER A 388 -3.97 -9.88 19.49
N GLN A 389 -3.14 -8.97 18.97
CA GLN A 389 -3.46 -7.55 18.92
C GLN A 389 -4.74 -7.30 18.13
N GLY A 390 -5.62 -6.45 18.69
CA GLY A 390 -6.96 -6.21 18.15
C GLY A 390 -8.02 -7.25 18.52
N LEU A 391 -7.64 -8.47 18.94
CA LEU A 391 -8.57 -9.53 19.35
C LEU A 391 -9.09 -9.35 20.77
N THR A 392 -10.23 -9.98 21.06
CA THR A 392 -10.86 -10.00 22.40
C THR A 392 -11.23 -11.43 22.76
N PHE A 393 -10.90 -11.85 23.98
CA PHE A 393 -11.16 -13.19 24.51
C PHE A 393 -11.94 -13.09 25.82
N LYS A 394 -12.83 -14.05 26.05
CA LYS A 394 -13.52 -14.19 27.33
C LYS A 394 -12.62 -14.77 28.40
N GLN A 395 -11.82 -15.78 28.03
CA GLN A 395 -10.99 -16.55 28.95
C GLN A 395 -9.62 -16.80 28.34
N ALA A 396 -8.55 -16.51 29.08
CA ALA A 396 -7.19 -16.71 28.61
C ALA A 396 -6.24 -17.09 29.76
N ILE A 397 -5.33 -18.01 29.46
CA ILE A 397 -4.17 -18.31 30.29
C ILE A 397 -3.04 -17.42 29.79
N ILE A 398 -2.50 -16.57 30.64
CA ILE A 398 -1.46 -15.62 30.27
C ILE A 398 -0.14 -16.04 30.89
N ASP A 399 0.86 -16.20 30.04
CA ASP A 399 2.25 -16.36 30.43
C ASP A 399 3.05 -15.11 30.02
N VAL A 400 3.29 -14.27 31.01
CA VAL A 400 4.08 -13.03 30.88
C VAL A 400 5.36 -13.07 31.71
N SER A 401 5.79 -14.26 32.15
CA SER A 401 7.03 -14.43 32.93
C SER A 401 8.27 -13.91 32.18
N GLU A 402 8.29 -14.07 30.86
CA GLU A 402 9.35 -13.63 29.95
C GLU A 402 9.00 -12.32 29.21
N ALA A 403 8.09 -11.50 29.74
CA ALA A 403 7.77 -10.21 29.12
C ALA A 403 9.03 -9.30 29.11
N PHE A 404 9.60 -9.10 27.94
CA PHE A 404 10.87 -8.40 27.74
C PHE A 404 10.67 -6.96 27.23
N ALA A 405 9.52 -6.65 26.64
CA ALA A 405 9.24 -5.32 26.09
C ALA A 405 8.16 -4.58 26.91
N PRO A 406 8.31 -3.24 27.09
CA PRO A 406 7.27 -2.43 27.69
C PRO A 406 5.93 -2.59 26.99
N GLY A 407 4.84 -2.63 27.77
CA GLY A 407 3.47 -2.73 27.25
C GLY A 407 3.01 -4.14 26.88
N GLN A 408 3.89 -5.16 26.80
CA GLN A 408 3.47 -6.54 26.50
C GLN A 408 2.46 -7.11 27.50
N ILE A 409 2.67 -6.86 28.81
CA ILE A 409 1.74 -7.28 29.87
C ILE A 409 0.38 -6.59 29.69
N TYR A 410 0.38 -5.28 29.44
CA TYR A 410 -0.83 -4.51 29.15
C TYR A 410 -1.57 -5.03 27.90
N VAL A 411 -0.84 -5.32 26.82
CA VAL A 411 -1.41 -5.83 25.56
C VAL A 411 -2.06 -7.18 25.79
N ALA A 412 -1.39 -8.09 26.50
CA ALA A 412 -1.90 -9.42 26.83
C ALA A 412 -3.18 -9.34 27.69
N LEU A 413 -3.15 -8.57 28.79
CA LEU A 413 -4.31 -8.44 29.68
C LEU A 413 -5.46 -7.70 29.00
N SER A 414 -5.19 -6.66 28.19
CA SER A 414 -6.23 -5.90 27.46
C SER A 414 -6.97 -6.71 26.38
N ARG A 415 -6.57 -7.97 26.15
CA ARG A 415 -7.33 -8.92 25.32
C ARG A 415 -8.54 -9.48 26.06
N LEU A 416 -8.55 -9.49 27.38
CA LEU A 416 -9.67 -9.99 28.18
C LEU A 416 -10.79 -8.94 28.32
N GLU A 417 -12.00 -9.43 28.52
CA GLU A 417 -13.19 -8.62 28.82
C GLU A 417 -13.29 -8.26 30.31
N SER A 418 -12.89 -9.19 31.20
CA SER A 418 -12.93 -9.05 32.67
C SER A 418 -11.80 -9.85 33.35
N LEU A 419 -11.59 -9.60 34.65
CA LEU A 419 -10.65 -10.38 35.48
C LEU A 419 -11.08 -11.83 35.70
N GLU A 420 -12.39 -12.13 35.67
CA GLU A 420 -12.90 -13.48 35.91
C GLU A 420 -12.37 -14.51 34.89
N GLY A 421 -12.11 -14.07 33.66
CA GLY A 421 -11.53 -14.89 32.60
C GLY A 421 -10.02 -15.04 32.63
N LEU A 422 -9.33 -14.39 33.58
CA LEU A 422 -7.88 -14.42 33.70
C LEU A 422 -7.43 -15.66 34.46
N VAL A 423 -6.49 -16.39 33.87
CA VAL A 423 -5.64 -17.35 34.57
C VAL A 423 -4.19 -16.97 34.30
N LEU A 424 -3.37 -16.88 35.34
CA LEU A 424 -1.93 -16.68 35.21
C LEU A 424 -1.21 -18.01 35.41
N SER A 425 -0.38 -18.40 34.45
CA SER A 425 0.49 -19.58 34.58
C SER A 425 1.70 -19.32 35.48
N GLU A 426 2.09 -18.05 35.59
CA GLU A 426 3.22 -17.57 36.40
C GLU A 426 2.82 -16.28 37.13
N LYS A 427 3.38 -16.04 38.32
CA LYS A 427 3.11 -14.80 39.05
C LYS A 427 3.68 -13.59 38.30
N ILE A 428 2.93 -12.50 38.26
CA ILE A 428 3.44 -11.22 37.79
C ILE A 428 4.35 -10.67 38.87
N ILE A 429 5.63 -10.53 38.53
CA ILE A 429 6.63 -9.87 39.37
C ILE A 429 6.47 -8.37 39.15
N ALA A 430 6.45 -7.59 40.25
CA ALA A 430 6.39 -6.13 40.21
C ALA A 430 7.74 -5.52 39.76
N LYS A 431 8.21 -5.92 38.58
CA LYS A 431 9.38 -5.35 37.93
C LYS A 431 8.93 -4.82 36.57
N ALA A 432 8.66 -3.52 36.54
CA ALA A 432 8.34 -2.83 35.31
C ALA A 432 9.54 -2.95 34.35
N PRO A 433 9.36 -3.39 33.10
CA PRO A 433 10.36 -3.20 32.07
C PRO A 433 10.69 -1.71 31.99
N GLU A 434 11.96 -1.38 31.77
CA GLU A 434 12.39 0.01 31.64
C GLU A 434 11.64 0.66 30.47
N GLN A 435 10.73 1.59 30.78
CA GLN A 435 10.10 2.41 29.76
C GLN A 435 11.00 3.58 29.44
N SER A 436 11.13 3.88 28.15
CA SER A 436 11.90 5.06 27.75
C SER A 436 11.28 6.31 28.37
N ALA A 437 12.11 7.12 29.04
CA ALA A 437 11.68 8.42 29.58
C ALA A 437 11.07 9.31 28.48
N ARG A 438 11.51 9.11 27.23
CA ARG A 438 10.96 9.76 26.03
C ARG A 438 9.49 9.44 25.80
N LEU A 439 9.11 8.16 25.83
CA LEU A 439 7.73 7.72 25.64
C LEU A 439 6.83 8.27 26.75
N LEU A 440 7.26 8.17 28.01
CA LEU A 440 6.52 8.72 29.15
C LEU A 440 6.34 10.23 29.03
N ASN A 441 7.37 10.97 28.65
CA ASN A 441 7.25 12.43 28.44
C ASN A 441 6.30 12.77 27.30
N PHE A 442 6.28 11.97 26.23
CA PHE A 442 5.35 12.16 25.12
C PHE A 442 3.90 11.91 25.54
N THR A 443 3.62 10.86 26.31
CA THR A 443 2.25 10.53 26.77
C THR A 443 1.78 11.40 27.93
N ASN A 444 2.69 11.83 28.82
CA ASN A 444 2.39 12.67 29.99
C ASN A 444 2.35 14.16 29.68
N ARG A 445 2.81 14.59 28.50
CA ARG A 445 2.34 15.83 27.90
C ARG A 445 0.86 15.63 27.56
N LYS A 446 0.02 15.57 28.60
CA LYS A 446 -1.41 15.83 28.53
C LYS A 446 -1.51 17.01 27.62
N LEU A 447 -2.19 16.80 26.48
CA LEU A 447 -2.61 17.78 25.51
C LEU A 447 -2.40 19.17 26.12
N GLU A 448 -1.28 19.83 25.81
CA GLU A 448 -1.18 21.27 26.07
C GLU A 448 -2.54 21.81 25.61
N GLN A 449 -3.23 22.61 26.43
CA GLN A 449 -4.60 23.06 26.19
C GLN A 449 -4.65 23.90 24.90
N ILE A 450 -4.49 23.22 23.77
CA ILE A 450 -4.66 23.70 22.43
C ILE A 450 -6.16 23.70 22.29
N ASP A 451 -6.70 24.91 22.23
CA ASP A 451 -8.06 25.12 21.80
C ASP A 451 -8.18 24.57 20.37
N LEU A 452 -8.70 23.35 20.26
CA LEU A 452 -8.84 22.63 19.00
C LEU A 452 -9.77 23.38 18.04
N ASP A 453 -10.74 24.13 18.55
CA ASP A 453 -11.62 24.95 17.72
C ASP A 453 -10.87 26.13 17.13
N LYS A 454 -10.06 26.83 17.93
CA LYS A 454 -9.21 27.92 17.45
C LYS A 454 -8.18 27.41 16.43
N GLU A 455 -7.49 26.32 16.73
CA GLU A 455 -6.51 25.69 15.82
C GLU A 455 -7.18 25.25 14.52
N TYR A 456 -8.37 24.65 14.59
CA TYR A 456 -9.14 24.28 13.41
C TYR A 456 -9.48 25.50 12.56
N ASN A 457 -10.07 26.53 13.16
CA ASN A 457 -10.55 27.69 12.41
C ASN A 457 -9.41 28.40 11.69
N GLN A 458 -8.26 28.56 12.34
CA GLN A 458 -7.06 29.09 11.71
C GLN A 458 -6.57 28.18 10.57
N SER A 459 -6.40 26.89 10.85
CA SER A 459 -5.88 25.92 9.89
C SER A 459 -6.80 25.70 8.70
N ALA A 460 -8.11 25.86 8.86
CA ALA A 460 -9.10 25.73 7.80
C ALA A 460 -9.02 26.90 6.82
N VAL A 461 -8.80 28.11 7.31
CA VAL A 461 -8.57 29.30 6.48
C VAL A 461 -7.25 29.17 5.72
N GLU A 462 -6.17 28.77 6.39
CA GLU A 462 -4.87 28.52 5.75
C GLU A 462 -4.97 27.41 4.67
N TYR A 463 -5.69 26.34 4.97
CA TYR A 463 -5.97 25.28 4.00
C TYR A 463 -6.73 25.79 2.79
N LEU A 464 -7.81 26.55 2.98
CA LEU A 464 -8.58 27.15 1.89
C LEU A 464 -7.67 28.02 1.00
N HIS A 465 -6.90 28.92 1.61
CA HIS A 465 -5.97 29.79 0.89
C HIS A 465 -4.96 28.99 0.07
N SER A 466 -4.38 27.93 0.65
CA SER A 466 -3.45 27.07 -0.06
C SER A 466 -4.09 26.37 -1.26
N VAL A 467 -5.31 25.83 -1.09
CA VAL A 467 -6.03 25.13 -2.17
C VAL A 467 -6.40 26.12 -3.29
N VAL A 468 -6.84 27.33 -2.94
CA VAL A 468 -7.17 28.37 -3.91
C VAL A 468 -5.94 28.77 -4.70
N LEU A 469 -4.83 29.13 -4.04
CA LEU A 469 -3.59 29.53 -4.72
C LEU A 469 -3.03 28.39 -5.59
N GLU A 470 -3.01 27.17 -5.07
CA GLU A 470 -2.56 26.00 -5.82
C GLU A 470 -3.44 25.73 -7.03
N SER A 471 -4.75 25.96 -6.97
CA SER A 471 -5.68 25.68 -8.07
C SER A 471 -5.39 26.49 -9.33
N PHE A 472 -4.81 27.68 -9.19
CA PHE A 472 -4.44 28.56 -10.30
C PHE A 472 -2.91 28.57 -10.58
N ASP A 473 -2.14 27.68 -9.95
CA ASP A 473 -0.72 27.49 -10.28
C ASP A 473 -0.56 26.64 -11.55
N LEU A 474 -0.22 27.28 -12.67
CA LEU A 474 0.04 26.61 -13.94
C LEU A 474 1.53 26.36 -14.22
N HIS A 475 2.44 26.66 -13.28
CA HIS A 475 3.88 26.56 -13.51
C HIS A 475 4.32 25.13 -13.82
N SER A 476 3.83 24.14 -13.05
CA SER A 476 4.17 22.73 -13.30
C SER A 476 3.71 22.27 -14.68
N LEU A 477 2.56 22.77 -15.13
CA LEU A 477 1.98 22.42 -16.43
C LEU A 477 2.81 23.05 -17.56
N LYS A 478 3.24 24.31 -17.40
CA LYS A 478 4.19 24.97 -18.30
C LYS A 478 5.45 24.13 -18.50
N GLN A 479 6.08 23.69 -17.41
CA GLN A 479 7.34 22.93 -17.47
C GLN A 479 7.15 21.59 -18.20
N GLU A 480 6.11 20.82 -17.86
CA GLU A 480 5.85 19.54 -18.52
C GLU A 480 5.50 19.72 -20.01
N PHE A 481 4.83 20.81 -20.39
CA PHE A 481 4.57 21.13 -21.79
C PHE A 481 5.84 21.60 -22.53
N LEU A 482 6.73 22.33 -21.87
CA LEU A 482 8.05 22.68 -22.45
C LEU A 482 8.90 21.43 -22.69
N TYR A 483 8.96 20.50 -21.72
CA TYR A 483 9.63 19.21 -21.93
C TYR A 483 9.03 18.40 -23.09
N HIS A 484 7.70 18.47 -23.25
CA HIS A 484 7.03 17.87 -24.40
C HIS A 484 7.52 18.49 -25.71
N LEU A 485 7.59 19.81 -25.83
CA LEU A 485 8.11 20.50 -27.02
C LEU A 485 9.59 20.22 -27.29
N GLU A 486 10.42 20.20 -26.25
CA GLU A 486 11.85 19.90 -26.37
C GLU A 486 12.13 18.48 -26.83
N SER A 487 11.20 17.55 -26.56
CA SER A 487 11.34 16.15 -26.98
C SER A 487 11.06 15.89 -28.47
N TYR A 488 10.80 16.94 -29.26
CA TYR A 488 10.76 16.90 -30.72
C TYR A 488 12.18 17.17 -31.27
N ASP A 489 13.06 16.16 -31.15
CA ASP A 489 14.51 16.31 -31.37
C ASP A 489 15.09 15.42 -32.50
N LYS A 490 14.23 14.76 -33.29
CA LYS A 490 14.64 13.78 -34.33
C LYS A 490 14.11 14.17 -35.70
N ASP A 491 14.79 13.72 -36.75
CA ASP A 491 14.27 13.76 -38.12
C ASP A 491 12.86 13.16 -38.20
N GLU A 492 11.96 13.82 -38.93
CA GLU A 492 10.57 13.37 -39.18
C GLU A 492 10.50 11.92 -39.70
N ASN A 493 11.52 11.51 -40.45
CA ASN A 493 11.64 10.17 -41.02
C ASN A 493 11.88 9.06 -39.98
N ARG A 494 12.20 9.39 -38.72
CA ARG A 494 12.53 8.41 -37.66
C ARG A 494 11.41 8.21 -36.63
N SER A 495 10.44 9.12 -36.53
CA SER A 495 9.37 9.03 -35.52
C SER A 495 8.09 9.73 -35.97
N ALA A 496 6.98 8.98 -35.98
CA ALA A 496 5.65 9.53 -36.24
C ALA A 496 5.22 10.62 -35.25
N LYS A 497 5.91 10.81 -34.13
CA LYS A 497 5.69 11.95 -33.22
C LYS A 497 6.00 13.29 -33.88
N GLN A 498 7.01 13.35 -34.75
CA GLN A 498 7.56 14.61 -35.25
C GLN A 498 6.59 15.37 -36.15
N SER A 499 5.72 14.66 -36.89
CA SER A 499 4.68 15.27 -37.72
C SER A 499 3.65 16.10 -36.93
N PHE A 500 3.62 15.96 -35.60
CA PHE A 500 2.70 16.68 -34.71
C PHE A 500 3.35 17.92 -34.06
N PHE A 501 4.56 18.29 -34.46
CA PHE A 501 5.30 19.40 -33.86
C PHE A 501 4.58 20.75 -34.02
N GLU A 502 4.01 21.02 -35.20
CA GLU A 502 3.28 22.27 -35.44
C GLU A 502 2.01 22.37 -34.59
N GLN A 503 1.24 21.27 -34.45
CA GLN A 503 0.09 21.24 -33.54
C GLN A 503 0.51 21.45 -32.07
N ALA A 504 1.64 20.87 -31.65
CA ALA A 504 2.17 21.08 -30.30
C ALA A 504 2.58 22.55 -30.07
N LYS A 505 3.17 23.23 -31.08
CA LYS A 505 3.46 24.67 -31.03
C LYS A 505 2.19 25.50 -30.94
N GLU A 506 1.17 25.18 -31.73
CA GLU A 506 -0.13 25.89 -31.69
C GLU A 506 -0.75 25.81 -30.29
N ILE A 507 -0.74 24.63 -29.67
CA ILE A 507 -1.20 24.46 -28.29
C ILE A 507 -0.37 25.32 -27.32
N ASN A 508 0.96 25.39 -27.50
CA ASN A 508 1.82 26.23 -26.66
C ASN A 508 1.49 27.72 -26.80
N ILE A 509 1.24 28.19 -28.02
CA ILE A 509 0.86 29.58 -28.30
C ILE A 509 -0.46 29.92 -27.60
N LYS A 510 -1.43 29.00 -27.56
CA LYS A 510 -2.67 29.16 -26.79
C LYS A 510 -2.43 29.12 -25.28
N LEU A 511 -1.49 28.29 -24.81
CA LEU A 511 -1.22 28.08 -23.39
C LEU A 511 -0.48 29.25 -22.71
N LEU A 512 0.46 29.90 -23.40
CA LEU A 512 1.30 30.96 -22.81
C LEU A 512 0.48 32.15 -22.25
N PRO A 513 -0.49 32.75 -22.98
CA PRO A 513 -1.33 33.81 -22.43
C PRO A 513 -2.12 33.39 -21.19
N ILE A 514 -2.60 32.14 -21.17
CA ILE A 514 -3.35 31.59 -20.03
C ILE A 514 -2.46 31.54 -18.78
N ILE A 515 -1.20 31.11 -18.94
CA ILE A 515 -0.22 31.07 -17.83
C ILE A 515 0.06 32.49 -17.31
N GLU A 516 0.29 33.47 -18.20
CA GLU A 516 0.54 34.86 -17.77
C GLU A 516 -0.63 35.45 -16.99
N VAL A 517 -1.87 35.19 -17.42
CA VAL A 517 -3.06 35.63 -16.71
C VAL A 517 -3.18 34.91 -15.37
N ALA A 518 -2.87 33.61 -15.31
CA ALA A 518 -2.86 32.84 -14.06
C ALA A 518 -1.82 33.38 -13.06
N GLU A 519 -0.60 33.71 -13.50
CA GLU A 519 0.44 34.29 -12.65
C GLU A 519 0.03 35.66 -12.08
N LYS A 520 -0.59 36.52 -12.91
CA LYS A 520 -1.15 37.82 -12.47
C LYS A 520 -2.30 37.61 -11.48
N PHE A 521 -3.16 36.64 -11.75
CA PHE A 521 -4.29 36.30 -10.90
C PHE A 521 -3.84 35.74 -9.54
N GLN A 522 -2.82 34.89 -9.49
CA GLN A 522 -2.25 34.41 -8.23
C GLN A 522 -1.69 35.54 -7.38
N LYS A 523 -0.99 36.51 -7.98
CA LYS A 523 -0.52 37.71 -7.25
C LYS A 523 -1.69 38.50 -6.66
N GLN A 524 -2.77 38.66 -7.42
CA GLN A 524 -3.98 39.33 -6.94
C GLN A 524 -4.66 38.55 -5.80
N LEU A 525 -4.82 37.22 -5.93
CA LEU A 525 -5.36 36.38 -4.87
C LEU A 525 -4.55 36.49 -3.59
N SER A 526 -3.22 36.41 -3.69
CA SER A 526 -2.32 36.60 -2.55
C SER A 526 -2.53 37.97 -1.88
N GLN A 527 -2.74 39.04 -2.64
CA GLN A 527 -3.05 40.36 -2.07
C GLN A 527 -4.40 40.39 -1.35
N ILE A 528 -5.46 39.79 -1.92
CA ILE A 528 -6.78 39.72 -1.28
C ILE A 528 -6.68 38.93 0.04
N ILE A 529 -5.95 37.81 0.03
CA ILE A 529 -5.71 36.97 1.21
C ILE A 529 -4.95 37.74 2.30
N VAL A 530 -3.86 38.42 1.93
CA VAL A 530 -3.05 39.21 2.87
C VAL A 530 -3.84 40.37 3.47
N ASN A 531 -4.70 41.01 2.67
CA ASN A 531 -5.56 42.10 3.12
C ASN A 531 -6.81 41.64 3.88
N LYS A 532 -6.93 40.33 4.21
CA LYS A 532 -8.08 39.73 4.90
C LYS A 532 -9.42 40.02 4.21
N GLY A 533 -9.46 39.92 2.89
CA GLY A 533 -10.72 40.00 2.12
C GLY A 533 -11.73 38.96 2.61
N THR A 534 -13.02 39.25 2.46
CA THR A 534 -14.07 38.33 2.94
C THR A 534 -14.12 37.06 2.08
N ASN A 535 -14.65 35.97 2.64
CA ASN A 535 -14.82 34.72 1.90
C ASN A 535 -15.74 34.91 0.69
N GLU A 536 -16.73 35.80 0.76
CA GLU A 536 -17.61 36.16 -0.36
C GLU A 536 -16.84 36.85 -1.49
N GLN A 537 -15.96 37.80 -1.15
CA GLN A 537 -15.10 38.46 -2.14
C GLN A 537 -14.18 37.46 -2.84
N LEU A 538 -13.58 36.54 -2.08
CA LEU A 538 -12.77 35.46 -2.64
C LEU A 538 -13.60 34.54 -3.54
N LYS A 539 -14.81 34.17 -3.12
CA LYS A 539 -15.73 33.31 -3.89
C LYS A 539 -16.09 33.94 -5.23
N ASP A 540 -16.51 35.20 -5.26
CA ASP A 540 -16.87 35.89 -6.49
C ASP A 540 -15.67 36.02 -7.45
N ARG A 541 -14.48 36.23 -6.89
CA ARG A 541 -13.25 36.33 -7.67
C ARG A 541 -12.84 34.97 -8.25
N ILE A 542 -12.93 33.90 -7.46
CA ILE A 542 -12.70 32.51 -7.92
C ILE A 542 -13.72 32.15 -9.00
N LYS A 543 -15.00 32.50 -8.83
CA LYS A 543 -16.07 32.22 -9.81
C LYS A 543 -15.77 32.88 -11.15
N SER A 544 -15.39 34.14 -11.13
CA SER A 544 -15.01 34.89 -12.33
C SER A 544 -13.80 34.26 -13.02
N ALA A 545 -12.80 33.81 -12.26
CA ALA A 545 -11.62 33.15 -12.80
C ALA A 545 -11.95 31.78 -13.39
N ILE A 546 -12.77 30.96 -12.74
CA ILE A 546 -13.19 29.65 -13.26
C ILE A 546 -13.92 29.82 -14.58
N ASN A 547 -14.85 30.77 -14.68
CA ASN A 547 -15.57 31.07 -15.92
C ASN A 547 -14.63 31.49 -17.07
N TYR A 548 -13.47 32.08 -16.76
CA TYR A 548 -12.45 32.43 -17.75
C TYR A 548 -11.55 31.24 -18.11
N PHE A 549 -11.00 30.54 -17.12
CA PHE A 549 -10.00 29.49 -17.33
C PHE A 549 -10.58 28.16 -17.82
N GLU A 550 -11.78 27.78 -17.35
CA GLU A 550 -12.41 26.50 -17.68
C GLU A 550 -12.56 26.26 -19.20
N PRO A 551 -13.18 27.16 -19.98
CA PRO A 551 -13.33 26.94 -21.43
C PRO A 551 -11.99 26.87 -22.17
N LEU A 552 -11.00 27.69 -21.75
CA LEU A 552 -9.68 27.75 -22.39
C LEU A 552 -8.87 26.46 -22.15
N ILE A 553 -8.90 25.95 -20.91
CA ILE A 553 -8.23 24.69 -20.56
C ILE A 553 -8.95 23.49 -21.22
N GLN A 554 -10.29 23.51 -21.31
CA GLN A 554 -11.05 22.49 -22.03
C GLN A 554 -10.72 22.47 -23.53
N GLU A 555 -10.51 23.64 -24.16
CA GLU A 555 -10.09 23.73 -25.56
C GLU A 555 -8.72 23.06 -25.77
N ILE A 556 -7.72 23.38 -24.93
CA ILE A 556 -6.40 22.71 -24.99
C ILE A 556 -6.53 21.20 -24.78
N SER A 557 -7.37 20.76 -23.85
CA SER A 557 -7.63 19.34 -23.64
C SER A 557 -8.21 18.69 -24.91
N LYS A 558 -9.12 19.36 -25.63
CA LYS A 558 -9.71 18.90 -26.90
C LYS A 558 -8.65 18.80 -27.99
N ASP A 559 -7.75 19.79 -28.09
CA ASP A 559 -6.64 19.78 -29.04
C ASP A 559 -5.70 18.58 -28.80
N ILE A 560 -5.36 18.29 -27.54
CA ILE A 560 -4.54 17.11 -27.19
C ILE A 560 -5.29 15.81 -27.55
N PHE A 561 -6.60 15.73 -27.29
CA PHE A 561 -7.39 14.55 -27.66
C PHE A 561 -7.51 14.37 -29.18
N ALA A 562 -7.54 15.45 -29.96
CA ALA A 562 -7.51 15.38 -31.41
C ALA A 562 -6.22 14.70 -31.91
N ILE A 563 -5.06 15.10 -31.35
CA ILE A 563 -3.77 14.44 -31.63
C ILE A 563 -3.83 12.96 -31.24
N ILE A 564 -4.32 12.64 -30.03
CA ILE A 564 -4.46 11.24 -29.56
C ILE A 564 -5.33 10.42 -30.53
N SER A 565 -6.42 11.00 -31.05
CA SER A 565 -7.31 10.34 -32.00
C SER A 565 -6.66 10.12 -33.35
N GLU A 566 -5.76 11.01 -33.78
CA GLU A 566 -5.05 10.91 -35.05
C GLU A 566 -3.95 9.84 -35.02
N ILE A 567 -3.26 9.68 -33.87
CA ILE A 567 -2.22 8.65 -33.69
C ILE A 567 -2.79 7.27 -33.34
N ASP A 568 -4.06 7.17 -32.94
CA ASP A 568 -4.68 5.89 -32.57
C ASP A 568 -4.76 4.96 -33.79
N GLY A 569 -4.06 3.82 -33.71
CA GLY A 569 -3.95 2.84 -34.80
C GLY A 569 -2.65 2.91 -35.61
N VAL A 570 -1.82 3.93 -35.39
CA VAL A 570 -0.46 4.02 -35.94
C VAL A 570 0.47 3.05 -35.19
N ARG A 571 1.36 2.34 -35.89
CA ARG A 571 2.35 1.46 -35.25
C ARG A 571 3.48 2.29 -34.63
N GLY A 572 3.96 1.89 -33.45
CA GLY A 572 5.13 2.53 -32.81
C GLY A 572 4.86 3.77 -31.96
N VAL A 573 3.63 4.31 -31.94
CA VAL A 573 3.30 5.55 -31.18
C VAL A 573 2.84 5.32 -29.74
N LYS A 574 2.93 4.10 -29.20
CA LYS A 574 2.40 3.77 -27.86
C LYS A 574 2.99 4.66 -26.76
N GLN A 575 4.28 4.97 -26.84
CA GLN A 575 4.97 5.84 -25.88
C GLN A 575 4.46 7.28 -25.98
N TYR A 576 4.33 7.82 -27.19
CA TYR A 576 3.81 9.16 -27.44
C TYR A 576 2.33 9.30 -27.02
N ASN A 577 1.51 8.27 -27.27
CA ASN A 577 0.12 8.25 -26.80
C ASN A 577 0.03 8.28 -25.26
N ASN A 578 0.90 7.54 -24.57
CA ASN A 578 0.98 7.59 -23.11
C ASN A 578 1.45 8.97 -22.60
N GLU A 579 2.39 9.59 -23.30
CA GLU A 579 2.88 10.94 -23.01
C GLU A 579 1.76 11.98 -23.13
N LEU A 580 1.03 12.02 -24.25
CA LEU A 580 -0.10 12.94 -24.46
C LEU A 580 -1.22 12.73 -23.44
N ARG A 581 -1.54 11.48 -23.09
CA ARG A 581 -2.51 11.17 -22.03
C ARG A 581 -2.04 11.64 -20.65
N ASN A 582 -0.74 11.55 -20.37
CA ASN A 582 -0.19 12.09 -19.13
C ASN A 582 -0.30 13.62 -19.12
N LEU A 583 0.03 14.29 -20.23
CA LEU A 583 -0.12 15.74 -20.36
C LEU A 583 -1.56 16.19 -20.17
N GLU A 584 -2.51 15.59 -20.89
CA GLU A 584 -3.94 15.88 -20.76
C GLU A 584 -4.43 15.70 -19.33
N SER A 585 -3.96 14.67 -18.63
CA SER A 585 -4.33 14.45 -17.23
C SER A 585 -3.91 15.62 -16.33
N LEU A 586 -2.83 16.34 -16.63
CA LEU A 586 -2.42 17.53 -15.88
C LEU A 586 -3.43 18.67 -16.02
N PHE A 587 -3.97 18.89 -17.23
CA PHE A 587 -5.02 19.88 -17.49
C PHE A 587 -6.33 19.50 -16.81
N PHE A 588 -6.76 18.24 -16.91
CA PHE A 588 -7.97 17.78 -16.24
C PHE A 588 -7.88 17.91 -14.71
N ASN A 589 -6.77 17.46 -14.11
CA ASN A 589 -6.55 17.58 -12.67
C ASN A 589 -6.56 19.05 -12.22
N ARG A 590 -6.12 19.98 -13.09
CA ARG A 590 -6.18 21.41 -12.81
C ARG A 590 -7.60 21.93 -12.72
N LEU A 591 -8.46 21.57 -13.68
CA LEU A 591 -9.89 21.91 -13.64
C LEU A 591 -10.59 21.34 -12.40
N GLN A 592 -10.26 20.10 -12.04
CA GLN A 592 -10.81 19.50 -10.82
C GLN A 592 -10.42 20.28 -9.56
N LYS A 593 -9.15 20.71 -9.45
CA LYS A 593 -8.70 21.55 -8.34
C LYS A 593 -9.45 22.89 -8.28
N MET A 594 -9.62 23.56 -9.41
CA MET A 594 -10.39 24.82 -9.47
C MET A 594 -11.83 24.64 -8.98
N LYS A 595 -12.52 23.59 -9.43
CA LYS A 595 -13.89 23.29 -8.96
C LYS A 595 -13.94 22.89 -7.49
N LYS A 596 -12.96 22.11 -7.03
CA LYS A 596 -12.79 21.79 -5.61
C LYS A 596 -12.62 23.06 -4.77
N ALA A 597 -11.82 24.03 -5.20
CA ALA A 597 -11.65 25.29 -4.49
C ALA A 597 -12.97 26.06 -4.35
N MET A 598 -13.81 26.09 -5.39
CA MET A 598 -15.16 26.67 -5.31
C MET A 598 -16.03 25.97 -4.27
N LEU A 599 -16.06 24.64 -4.28
CA LEU A 599 -16.87 23.87 -3.35
C LEU A 599 -16.38 24.02 -1.90
N LEU A 600 -15.07 24.10 -1.69
CA LEU A 600 -14.50 24.35 -0.36
C LEU A 600 -14.90 25.72 0.18
N ILE A 601 -14.83 26.78 -0.64
CA ILE A 601 -15.22 28.11 -0.18
C ILE A 601 -16.74 28.20 0.09
N ASP A 602 -17.55 27.55 -0.75
CA ASP A 602 -18.99 27.43 -0.52
C ASP A 602 -19.30 26.66 0.77
N ALA A 603 -18.58 25.57 1.02
CA ALA A 603 -18.77 24.77 2.22
C ALA A 603 -18.42 25.55 3.48
N ILE A 604 -17.35 26.36 3.45
CA ILE A 604 -16.91 27.21 4.56
C ILE A 604 -17.92 28.34 4.82
N ILE A 605 -18.39 29.03 3.78
CA ILE A 605 -19.39 30.11 3.92
C ILE A 605 -20.71 29.58 4.50
N ASN A 606 -21.16 28.41 4.04
CA ASN A 606 -22.43 27.82 4.48
C ASN A 606 -22.32 26.93 5.72
N ASN A 607 -21.12 26.81 6.30
CA ASN A 607 -20.80 25.91 7.41
C ASN A 607 -21.31 24.47 7.20
N SER A 608 -21.08 23.93 6.00
CA SER A 608 -21.58 22.62 5.56
C SER A 608 -20.45 21.62 5.36
N ASN A 609 -20.75 20.33 5.50
CA ASN A 609 -19.77 19.26 5.31
C ASN A 609 -19.56 18.96 3.81
N ILE A 610 -18.28 18.85 3.42
CA ILE A 610 -17.88 18.47 2.08
C ILE A 610 -18.03 16.96 1.92
N LYS A 611 -18.96 16.52 1.07
CA LYS A 611 -19.16 15.09 0.75
C LYS A 611 -18.48 14.71 -0.56
N LYS A 612 -17.85 13.54 -0.60
CA LYS A 612 -17.14 12.98 -1.77
C LYS A 612 -17.95 13.02 -3.08
N GLU A 613 -19.25 12.74 -3.00
CA GLU A 613 -20.21 12.75 -4.11
C GLU A 613 -20.36 14.14 -4.76
N ASN A 614 -20.11 15.21 -4.01
CA ASN A 614 -20.29 16.59 -4.49
C ASN A 614 -19.02 17.17 -5.14
N LEU A 615 -17.84 16.52 -5.04
CA LEU A 615 -16.58 17.08 -5.56
C LEU A 615 -16.29 16.74 -7.00
N LEU A 616 -16.78 15.60 -7.49
CA LEU A 616 -16.58 15.24 -8.88
C LEU A 616 -17.53 16.08 -9.71
N PRO A 617 -17.03 16.96 -10.59
CA PRO A 617 -17.90 17.67 -11.52
C PRO A 617 -18.32 16.62 -12.53
N GLN A 618 -19.45 15.95 -12.30
CA GLN A 618 -19.90 14.84 -13.13
C GLN A 618 -19.97 15.26 -14.61
N ALA A 619 -20.28 16.53 -14.87
CA ALA A 619 -20.19 17.13 -16.20
C ALA A 619 -18.78 17.05 -16.83
N LEU A 620 -17.70 17.38 -16.09
CA LEU A 620 -16.32 17.26 -16.59
C LEU A 620 -15.89 15.81 -16.75
N VAL A 621 -16.31 14.94 -15.82
CA VAL A 621 -16.02 13.50 -15.92
C VAL A 621 -16.72 12.91 -17.14
N ASN A 622 -17.98 13.27 -17.37
CA ASN A 622 -18.77 12.84 -18.52
C ASN A 622 -18.17 13.38 -19.82
N GLU A 623 -17.83 14.67 -19.90
CA GLU A 623 -17.20 15.26 -21.09
C GLU A 623 -15.87 14.56 -21.42
N ARG A 624 -15.03 14.30 -20.40
CA ARG A 624 -13.79 13.54 -20.59
C ARG A 624 -14.07 12.09 -20.97
N GLN A 625 -15.07 11.45 -20.38
CA GLN A 625 -15.50 10.11 -20.76
C GLN A 625 -15.94 10.09 -22.23
N ASP A 626 -16.74 11.05 -22.68
CA ASP A 626 -17.17 11.18 -24.06
C ASP A 626 -15.98 11.34 -25.00
N LEU A 627 -15.05 12.25 -24.71
CA LEU A 627 -13.79 12.41 -25.47
C LEU A 627 -12.96 11.12 -25.50
N THR A 628 -12.95 10.36 -24.41
CA THR A 628 -12.30 9.04 -24.39
C THR A 628 -13.12 7.93 -25.06
N ALA A 629 -14.43 8.07 -25.19
CA ALA A 629 -15.38 7.08 -25.71
C ALA A 629 -15.68 7.26 -27.21
N VAL A 630 -15.38 8.42 -27.82
CA VAL A 630 -15.34 8.59 -29.29
C VAL A 630 -14.49 7.48 -29.95
N LYS A 631 -13.53 6.90 -29.22
CA LYS A 631 -12.81 5.63 -29.51
C LYS A 631 -13.68 4.45 -29.96
N ALA A 632 -14.92 4.33 -29.49
CA ALA A 632 -15.74 3.14 -29.73
C ALA A 632 -16.53 3.20 -31.04
N LYS A 633 -16.84 4.39 -31.55
CA LYS A 633 -17.72 4.59 -32.72
C LYS A 633 -16.97 4.74 -34.05
N SER A 634 -15.67 5.00 -34.05
CA SER A 634 -14.85 5.18 -35.27
C SER A 634 -14.27 3.89 -35.89
N LYS A 635 -14.72 2.70 -35.46
CA LYS A 635 -14.44 1.45 -36.20
C LYS A 635 -15.09 1.55 -37.60
N ARG A 636 -14.26 1.79 -38.63
CA ARG A 636 -14.65 1.78 -40.05
C ARG A 636 -15.55 0.57 -40.39
N PRO A 637 -16.54 0.72 -41.28
CA PRO A 637 -17.40 -0.38 -41.72
C PRO A 637 -16.55 -1.49 -42.34
N LYS A 638 -16.78 -2.72 -41.88
CA LYS A 638 -16.19 -3.92 -42.48
C LYS A 638 -16.64 -3.99 -43.94
N LYS A 639 -15.72 -3.96 -44.90
CA LYS A 639 -15.99 -4.43 -46.27
C LYS A 639 -16.60 -5.83 -46.18
N ALA A 640 -17.71 -6.02 -46.90
CA ALA A 640 -18.48 -7.24 -46.94
C ALA A 640 -17.55 -8.44 -47.20
N LYS A 641 -17.46 -9.34 -46.22
CA LYS A 641 -16.94 -10.69 -46.44
C LYS A 641 -18.14 -11.55 -46.79
N GLU A 642 -18.07 -12.15 -47.97
CA GLU A 642 -18.92 -13.27 -48.37
C GLU A 642 -18.98 -14.32 -47.26
N GLN A 643 -20.19 -14.83 -47.05
CA GLN A 643 -20.50 -15.83 -46.04
C GLN A 643 -19.74 -17.12 -46.34
N LYS A 644 -18.74 -17.44 -45.52
CA LYS A 644 -18.33 -18.82 -45.28
C LYS A 644 -18.39 -19.11 -43.79
N ILE A 645 -19.34 -20.00 -43.48
CA ILE A 645 -19.63 -20.82 -42.29
C ILE A 645 -18.74 -20.55 -41.06
N LYS A 646 -19.39 -20.16 -39.94
CA LYS A 646 -18.79 -20.02 -38.61
C LYS A 646 -18.38 -21.40 -38.08
N ILE A 647 -17.08 -21.57 -37.85
CA ILE A 647 -16.53 -22.55 -36.90
C ILE A 647 -16.13 -21.76 -35.63
N PRO A 648 -16.33 -22.28 -34.40
CA PRO A 648 -16.04 -21.57 -33.15
C PRO A 648 -14.58 -21.13 -33.06
N LYS A 649 -14.32 -19.95 -32.51
CA LYS A 649 -12.96 -19.43 -32.28
C LYS A 649 -12.24 -20.25 -31.21
N ALA A 650 -11.14 -20.88 -31.61
CA ALA A 650 -10.14 -21.43 -30.69
C ALA A 650 -9.38 -20.32 -29.94
N GLU A 651 -8.92 -20.67 -28.75
CA GLU A 651 -8.20 -19.86 -27.77
C GLU A 651 -6.95 -19.17 -28.33
N LYS A 652 -6.62 -17.97 -27.82
CA LYS A 652 -5.41 -17.22 -28.20
C LYS A 652 -4.17 -17.90 -27.59
N ARG A 653 -3.42 -18.66 -28.39
CA ARG A 653 -2.09 -19.18 -28.02
C ARG A 653 -1.02 -18.08 -27.99
N GLU A 654 -0.02 -18.22 -27.13
CA GLU A 654 1.08 -17.24 -27.03
C GLU A 654 1.99 -17.31 -28.28
N SER A 655 2.49 -16.15 -28.73
CA SER A 655 3.28 -16.07 -29.97
C SER A 655 4.52 -16.97 -29.99
N LYS A 656 5.16 -17.24 -28.84
CA LYS A 656 6.32 -18.13 -28.73
C LYS A 656 5.94 -19.60 -28.92
N GLU A 657 4.78 -20.03 -28.43
CA GLU A 657 4.25 -21.40 -28.59
C GLU A 657 3.99 -21.71 -30.06
N VAL A 658 3.50 -20.73 -30.83
CA VAL A 658 3.31 -20.88 -32.28
C VAL A 658 4.65 -21.02 -33.03
N THR A 659 5.72 -20.35 -32.58
CA THR A 659 7.07 -20.61 -33.13
C THR A 659 7.53 -22.03 -32.81
N PHE A 660 7.34 -22.47 -31.57
CA PHE A 660 7.76 -23.80 -31.11
C PHE A 660 7.01 -24.91 -31.85
N GLU A 661 5.69 -24.79 -32.03
CA GLU A 661 4.87 -25.77 -32.75
C GLU A 661 5.31 -25.91 -34.22
N LEU A 662 5.59 -24.78 -34.90
CA LEU A 662 6.11 -24.81 -36.27
C LEU A 662 7.52 -25.43 -36.34
N TYR A 663 8.35 -25.20 -35.33
CA TYR A 663 9.68 -25.80 -35.23
C TYR A 663 9.61 -27.31 -34.95
N SER A 664 8.76 -27.76 -34.03
CA SER A 664 8.49 -29.18 -33.75
C SER A 664 7.88 -29.93 -34.95
N GLN A 665 7.31 -29.21 -35.92
CA GLN A 665 6.86 -29.76 -37.20
C GLN A 665 8.00 -29.91 -38.23
N GLY A 666 9.25 -29.65 -37.85
CA GLY A 666 10.44 -29.84 -38.69
C GLY A 666 10.81 -28.63 -39.57
N LYS A 667 10.17 -27.47 -39.37
CA LYS A 667 10.49 -26.26 -40.14
C LYS A 667 11.73 -25.57 -39.59
N ASN A 668 12.60 -25.13 -40.49
CA ASN A 668 13.78 -24.35 -40.10
C ASN A 668 13.45 -22.87 -39.86
N ILE A 669 14.36 -22.12 -39.23
CA ILE A 669 14.17 -20.71 -38.87
C ILE A 669 13.75 -19.84 -40.07
N LYS A 670 14.30 -20.09 -41.27
CA LYS A 670 13.98 -19.30 -42.48
C LYS A 670 12.54 -19.55 -42.95
N GLU A 671 12.08 -20.79 -42.89
CA GLU A 671 10.70 -21.17 -43.21
C GLU A 671 9.71 -20.55 -42.21
N ILE A 672 10.04 -20.61 -40.92
CA ILE A 672 9.21 -20.00 -39.86
C ILE A 672 9.16 -18.47 -40.03
N VAL A 673 10.27 -17.82 -40.40
CA VAL A 673 10.30 -16.38 -40.73
C VAL A 673 9.34 -16.05 -41.88
N SER A 674 9.40 -16.83 -42.97
CA SER A 674 8.55 -16.63 -44.15
C SER A 674 7.06 -16.81 -43.81
N GLU A 675 6.74 -17.82 -43.01
CA GLU A 675 5.36 -18.17 -42.66
C GLU A 675 4.76 -17.25 -41.59
N ARG A 676 5.56 -16.81 -40.61
CA ARG A 676 5.10 -15.96 -39.52
C ARG A 676 5.22 -14.46 -39.81
N GLY A 677 5.99 -14.06 -40.82
CA GLY A 677 6.27 -12.66 -41.12
C GLY A 677 7.00 -11.93 -39.98
N LEU A 678 7.73 -12.67 -39.14
CA LEU A 678 8.54 -12.13 -38.03
C LEU A 678 10.01 -12.08 -38.44
N SER A 679 10.79 -11.20 -37.80
CA SER A 679 12.24 -11.17 -38.05
C SER A 679 12.92 -12.45 -37.57
N ALA A 680 14.01 -12.87 -38.24
CA ALA A 680 14.81 -14.03 -37.82
C ALA A 680 15.24 -13.91 -36.35
N MET A 681 15.64 -12.72 -35.92
CA MET A 681 16.02 -12.43 -34.54
C MET A 681 14.88 -12.69 -33.52
N THR A 682 13.62 -12.45 -33.91
CA THR A 682 12.44 -12.72 -33.08
C THR A 682 12.16 -14.22 -32.99
N ILE A 683 12.33 -14.96 -34.09
CA ILE A 683 12.17 -16.43 -34.10
C ILE A 683 13.27 -17.09 -33.27
N GLU A 684 14.52 -16.65 -33.42
CA GLU A 684 15.66 -17.11 -32.59
C GLU A 684 15.43 -16.84 -31.10
N LEU A 685 14.88 -15.67 -30.74
CA LEU A 685 14.56 -15.35 -29.34
C LEU A 685 13.45 -16.26 -28.78
N HIS A 686 12.44 -16.57 -29.59
CA HIS A 686 11.41 -17.51 -29.18
C HIS A 686 11.98 -18.92 -28.98
N LEU A 687 12.81 -19.41 -29.90
CA LEU A 687 13.42 -20.74 -29.79
C LEU A 687 14.44 -20.83 -28.65
N SER A 688 15.20 -19.75 -28.39
CA SER A 688 16.15 -19.73 -27.26
C SER A 688 15.44 -19.84 -25.91
N TYR A 689 14.22 -19.34 -25.78
CA TYR A 689 13.39 -19.56 -24.58
C TYR A 689 13.13 -21.06 -24.35
N PHE A 690 12.79 -21.81 -25.39
CA PHE A 690 12.55 -23.26 -25.27
C PHE A 690 13.84 -24.06 -25.07
N VAL A 691 15.00 -23.56 -25.52
CA VAL A 691 16.31 -24.12 -25.14
C VAL A 691 16.61 -23.88 -23.66
N ALA A 692 16.27 -22.71 -23.11
CA ALA A 692 16.45 -22.39 -21.69
C ALA A 692 15.52 -23.19 -20.76
N GLU A 693 14.33 -23.57 -21.25
CA GLU A 693 13.38 -24.47 -20.56
C GLU A 693 13.73 -25.96 -20.76
N GLY A 694 14.73 -26.30 -21.58
CA GLY A 694 15.16 -27.68 -21.86
C GLY A 694 14.27 -28.44 -22.85
N LEU A 695 13.39 -27.75 -23.58
CA LEU A 695 12.44 -28.32 -24.53
C LEU A 695 13.00 -28.46 -25.96
N ILE A 696 14.11 -27.79 -26.28
CA ILE A 696 14.89 -28.00 -27.52
C ILE A 696 16.35 -28.26 -27.14
N ASP A 697 16.97 -29.25 -27.76
CA ASP A 697 18.40 -29.52 -27.58
C ASP A 697 19.24 -28.46 -28.30
N VAL A 698 20.17 -27.84 -27.58
CA VAL A 698 21.08 -26.82 -28.13
C VAL A 698 21.94 -27.33 -29.29
N SER A 699 22.18 -28.64 -29.37
CA SER A 699 22.96 -29.26 -30.44
C SER A 699 22.30 -29.16 -31.82
N GLU A 700 21.01 -28.82 -31.88
CA GLU A 700 20.31 -28.47 -33.12
C GLU A 700 20.74 -27.11 -33.68
N PHE A 701 21.29 -26.22 -32.85
CA PHE A 701 21.70 -24.86 -33.23
C PHE A 701 23.20 -24.61 -33.13
N VAL A 702 23.92 -25.37 -32.30
CA VAL A 702 25.35 -25.16 -32.03
C VAL A 702 26.09 -26.49 -32.00
N GLU A 703 27.10 -26.65 -32.84
CA GLU A 703 27.96 -27.84 -32.83
C GLU A 703 28.68 -28.02 -31.48
N LYS A 704 28.86 -29.27 -31.03
CA LYS A 704 29.44 -29.58 -29.70
C LYS A 704 30.80 -28.93 -29.44
N GLN A 705 31.66 -28.84 -30.45
CA GLN A 705 32.98 -28.20 -30.32
C GLN A 705 32.84 -26.69 -30.12
N LYS A 706 31.97 -26.03 -30.88
CA LYS A 706 31.68 -24.60 -30.76
C LYS A 706 30.99 -24.26 -29.44
N LEU A 707 30.04 -25.07 -28.99
CA LEU A 707 29.34 -24.90 -27.73
C LEU A 707 30.31 -24.89 -26.54
N LYS A 708 31.30 -25.81 -26.55
CA LYS A 708 32.34 -25.87 -25.52
C LYS A 708 33.21 -24.61 -25.51
N THR A 709 33.60 -24.11 -26.69
CA THR A 709 34.40 -22.89 -26.83
C THR A 709 33.64 -21.64 -26.35
N ILE A 710 32.38 -21.47 -26.78
CA ILE A 710 31.54 -20.33 -26.35
C ILE A 710 31.33 -20.39 -24.84
N THR A 711 30.99 -21.56 -24.31
CA THR A 711 30.75 -21.76 -22.87
C THR A 711 31.99 -21.38 -22.05
N ASN A 712 33.17 -21.89 -22.41
CA ASN A 712 34.42 -21.54 -21.73
C ASN A 712 34.71 -20.04 -21.75
N LYS A 713 34.44 -19.36 -22.88
CA LYS A 713 34.67 -17.93 -23.02
C LYS A 713 33.71 -17.09 -22.18
N ILE A 714 32.46 -17.54 -22.02
CA ILE A 714 31.50 -16.93 -21.09
C ILE A 714 31.99 -17.06 -19.64
N LYS A 715 32.55 -18.22 -19.24
CA LYS A 715 33.13 -18.40 -17.88
C LYS A 715 34.32 -17.47 -17.64
N GLU A 716 35.17 -17.30 -18.65
CA GLU A 716 36.35 -16.44 -18.57
C GLU A 716 35.99 -14.96 -18.42
N LEU A 717 35.02 -14.49 -19.22
CA LEU A 717 34.65 -13.06 -19.26
C LEU A 717 33.65 -12.63 -18.19
N LYS A 718 32.92 -13.57 -17.56
CA LYS A 718 31.87 -13.29 -16.56
C LYS A 718 30.90 -12.19 -16.99
N THR A 719 30.42 -12.25 -18.23
CA THR A 719 29.50 -11.25 -18.82
C THR A 719 28.31 -11.92 -19.50
N LYS A 720 27.17 -11.23 -19.53
CA LYS A 720 25.99 -11.60 -20.35
C LYS A 720 25.91 -10.78 -21.65
N SER A 721 26.91 -9.95 -21.94
CA SER A 721 26.94 -9.11 -23.13
C SER A 721 27.29 -9.92 -24.37
N LEU A 722 26.30 -10.14 -25.25
CA LEU A 722 26.50 -10.83 -26.53
C LEU A 722 27.60 -10.20 -27.40
N LYS A 723 27.75 -8.86 -27.31
CA LYS A 723 28.75 -8.11 -28.06
C LYS A 723 30.16 -8.41 -27.57
N GLU A 724 30.39 -8.38 -26.26
CA GLU A 724 31.70 -8.67 -25.64
C GLU A 724 32.12 -10.13 -25.90
N ILE A 725 31.18 -11.07 -25.78
CA ILE A 725 31.45 -12.49 -26.07
C ILE A 725 31.81 -12.66 -27.55
N LYS A 726 31.08 -12.01 -28.46
CA LYS A 726 31.35 -12.09 -29.90
C LYS A 726 32.69 -11.45 -30.28
N GLU A 727 33.06 -10.34 -29.68
CA GLU A 727 34.36 -9.66 -29.92
C GLU A 727 35.56 -10.51 -29.42
N SER A 728 35.32 -11.43 -28.48
CA SER A 728 36.34 -12.31 -27.91
C SER A 728 36.51 -13.67 -28.62
N LEU A 729 35.66 -13.96 -29.62
CA LEU A 729 35.63 -15.20 -30.39
C LEU A 729 36.02 -14.91 -31.85
N SER A 730 36.52 -15.92 -32.58
CA SER A 730 36.82 -15.77 -34.01
C SER A 730 35.57 -15.47 -34.83
N ASP A 731 35.76 -15.01 -36.08
CA ASP A 731 34.65 -14.70 -36.98
C ASP A 731 33.76 -15.91 -37.30
N ASP A 732 34.23 -17.13 -37.04
CA ASP A 732 33.52 -18.41 -37.25
C ASP A 732 32.32 -18.64 -36.30
N PHE A 733 32.12 -17.78 -35.30
CA PHE A 733 31.02 -17.85 -34.33
C PHE A 733 29.96 -16.76 -34.57
N SER A 734 28.71 -17.13 -34.82
CA SER A 734 27.60 -16.21 -35.04
C SER A 734 26.95 -15.73 -33.73
N TYR A 735 26.31 -14.56 -33.77
CA TYR A 735 25.48 -14.06 -32.65
C TYR A 735 24.35 -15.04 -32.28
N THR A 736 23.85 -15.79 -33.26
CA THR A 736 22.82 -16.82 -33.08
C THR A 736 23.36 -17.99 -32.26
N GLU A 737 24.54 -18.52 -32.60
CA GLU A 737 25.18 -19.61 -31.85
C GLU A 737 25.48 -19.20 -30.40
N ILE A 738 25.94 -17.96 -30.17
CA ILE A 738 26.20 -17.44 -28.82
C ILE A 738 24.90 -17.34 -28.00
N LYS A 739 23.81 -16.87 -28.61
CA LYS A 739 22.50 -16.76 -27.94
C LYS A 739 21.97 -18.13 -27.50
N PHE A 740 22.06 -19.15 -28.35
CA PHE A 740 21.63 -20.50 -28.00
C PHE A 740 22.54 -21.17 -26.97
N ALA A 741 23.86 -20.94 -27.02
CA ALA A 741 24.78 -21.39 -25.99
C ALA A 741 24.48 -20.77 -24.61
N MET A 742 24.13 -19.47 -24.57
CA MET A 742 23.71 -18.80 -23.33
C MET A 742 22.42 -19.40 -22.76
N ALA A 743 21.41 -19.63 -23.62
CA ALA A 743 20.17 -20.28 -23.19
C ALA A 743 20.41 -21.68 -22.62
N HIS A 744 21.33 -22.45 -23.20
CA HIS A 744 21.74 -23.76 -22.66
C HIS A 744 22.43 -23.65 -21.28
N LEU A 745 23.21 -22.59 -21.05
CA LEU A 745 23.80 -22.32 -19.73
C LEU A 745 22.76 -21.88 -18.69
N GLU A 746 21.68 -21.21 -19.11
CA GLU A 746 20.52 -20.93 -18.25
C GLU A 746 19.81 -22.22 -17.84
N PHE A 747 19.53 -23.11 -18.81
CA PHE A 747 18.92 -24.42 -18.55
C PHE A 747 19.76 -25.29 -17.59
N SER A 748 21.07 -25.37 -17.82
CA SER A 748 21.99 -26.15 -16.98
C SER A 748 22.31 -25.50 -15.63
N GLY A 749 21.77 -24.31 -15.35
CA GLY A 749 22.03 -23.54 -14.12
C GLY A 749 23.46 -22.98 -14.00
N GLN A 750 24.31 -23.17 -15.01
CA GLN A 750 25.71 -22.74 -14.99
C GLN A 750 25.87 -21.24 -15.25
N LEU A 751 24.92 -20.58 -15.94
CA LEU A 751 25.01 -19.15 -16.24
C LEU A 751 24.97 -18.26 -14.98
N TYR A 752 24.25 -18.67 -13.94
CA TYR A 752 24.13 -17.89 -12.70
C TYR A 752 25.30 -18.10 -11.74
N ASN A 753 25.89 -19.29 -11.72
CA ASN A 753 27.02 -19.63 -10.85
C ASN A 753 28.36 -19.06 -11.33
N GLU A 754 28.43 -18.63 -12.60
CA GLU A 754 29.70 -18.26 -13.24
C GLU A 754 29.81 -16.76 -13.56
N VAL A 755 28.68 -16.04 -13.62
CA VAL A 755 28.62 -14.60 -13.94
C VAL A 755 28.37 -13.72 -12.69
N ILE A 756 28.02 -14.32 -11.54
CA ILE A 756 27.86 -13.63 -10.24
C ILE A 756 29.07 -13.90 -9.35
#